data_AF-A0A9E4N224-F1
#
_entry.id   AF-A0A9E4N224-F1
#
_cell.length_a   1.000
_cell.length_b   1.000
_cell.length_c   1.000
_cell.angle_alpha   90.00
_cell.angle_beta   90.00
_cell.angle_gamma   90.00
#
_symmetry.space_group_name_H-M   'P 1'
#
loop_
_entity.id
_entity.type
_entity.pdbx_description
1 polymer ?
#
loop_
_entity_poly.entity_id
_entity_poly.type
_entity_poly.pdbx_seq_one_letter_code
_entity_poly.pdbx_strand_id
1 'polypeptide(L)'
;MNRLSFQMLSIVVLVLLSNSVAIGADFKIEKALWKVEKSLLIVKATADKGQRLRIENAYDSAQVLKESKLRKETVTTRVRSPEQLPCRIRVVNVTTGRELEQDVKSSNTEQIPQGCYPTGPSEPPVNKAPVADAGIDQLHQLQAGQTSIKVTLDGSGSTDPDGKVTDFIWTGSPDPADVVSPSITLSEGTHKLSLVVVDDQGESSVSDRVLITVEAAPVEPPADNEVPVADAGADQTHQLKVGQSSMTVNLDGNGSMDPDGSVASYRWDGSPNPADKASPSVSLSEGSYEFTLMVTDDQGAMSVSDTVWITVNAATTEPPQTAAEAHASIVIYEGPSTCISCHEDQAVAMHGSVHYQQSGDTINLTNDVTPFSSSGLPRAGERGDGAIGINTYCGSHLNSPRFTCAGCHVGNGRFPNSELPLDKTERQAELSNIDCLMCHQDSYKRFPNGDFEPLEIVEMGADGKPDPSLPPIVRTGSQGIPVVDPVTLDFEFEPADANSTLVDLGGSPMMQDRVSAAQSVHATTRKSCLSCHAKAGGGDGTKRGDLSSALIDPAPSIDIHMSSSGENLSCADCHDAGGHRVKGRGLDLRPNDVAEHFTCESCHDKPHGDYSNRNGSSRDKHATRVACQTCHIPTYAKGVPTETNRDWEDPHFSAAACNGRGGWLPREDKALNLTPTYHWFDGTSQVYVLGEDLADYPVTVLEDGSDAITLGQPNGWVNTQNAKIYPMKEHTSKSAVHDASNSLIAHSTFEFFRTGSFDTAVQSALEQTGQSGDSYSVKMVHTFQTLNHGVEDSSAALECGACHASLSGGPLRMDLANDLGYGMKGNEAEVCTQCHENKGSMSFTKVHEKHVKDKGIDCSTCHEFSRPERGLNANVAKFVED
;
A
#
# COMPACT_ATOMS: atom_id res chain seq x y z
N MET A 1 23.90 -43.27 -47.09
CA MET A 1 23.71 -44.74 -46.98
C MET A 1 24.30 -45.20 -45.65
N ASN A 2 23.50 -45.98 -44.93
CA ASN A 2 23.78 -46.81 -43.75
C ASN A 2 24.10 -46.17 -42.38
N ARG A 3 23.06 -46.26 -41.54
CA ARG A 3 23.04 -46.36 -40.06
C ARG A 3 23.86 -47.55 -39.54
N LEU A 4 24.24 -47.46 -38.26
CA LEU A 4 24.18 -48.48 -37.17
C LEU A 4 25.05 -47.92 -36.00
N SER A 5 24.78 -48.03 -34.70
CA SER A 5 23.61 -48.36 -33.86
C SER A 5 24.16 -48.42 -32.41
N PHE A 6 23.42 -47.85 -31.43
CA PHE A 6 23.22 -48.36 -30.04
C PHE A 6 24.45 -48.35 -29.07
N GLN A 7 24.38 -48.13 -27.74
CA GLN A 7 23.29 -48.08 -26.75
C GLN A 7 23.80 -47.49 -25.40
N MET A 8 22.91 -46.80 -24.68
CA MET A 8 22.65 -46.82 -23.22
C MET A 8 23.69 -46.49 -22.13
N LEU A 9 23.21 -45.59 -21.25
CA LEU A 9 23.08 -45.65 -19.78
C LEU A 9 23.84 -44.58 -18.97
N SER A 10 23.19 -44.16 -17.90
CA SER A 10 23.24 -42.87 -17.21
C SER A 10 23.62 -43.05 -15.72
N ILE A 11 23.90 -41.93 -15.05
CA ILE A 11 23.81 -41.62 -13.59
C ILE A 11 25.13 -41.57 -12.77
N VAL A 12 25.19 -40.46 -11.97
CA VAL A 12 25.92 -40.10 -10.72
C VAL A 12 27.17 -39.22 -10.93
N VAL A 13 27.21 -37.89 -10.71
CA VAL A 13 26.89 -36.95 -9.58
C VAL A 13 28.12 -36.66 -8.67
N LEU A 14 28.22 -35.37 -8.26
CA LEU A 14 29.16 -34.63 -7.38
C LEU A 14 30.37 -33.95 -8.08
N VAL A 15 30.77 -32.68 -7.89
CA VAL A 15 30.22 -31.35 -7.50
C VAL A 15 31.46 -30.51 -7.08
N LEU A 16 31.43 -29.20 -7.38
CA LEU A 16 32.27 -28.09 -6.88
C LEU A 16 33.76 -27.99 -7.31
N LEU A 17 34.09 -26.90 -8.02
CA LEU A 17 34.62 -25.69 -7.36
C LEU A 17 34.65 -24.51 -8.35
N SER A 18 34.11 -23.41 -7.85
CA SER A 18 34.05 -22.06 -8.42
C SER A 18 35.43 -21.47 -8.64
N ASN A 19 35.69 -20.98 -9.85
CA ASN A 19 36.76 -20.02 -10.10
C ASN A 19 36.18 -18.61 -10.05
N SER A 20 36.33 -17.96 -8.90
CA SER A 20 36.22 -16.51 -8.76
C SER A 20 37.35 -15.86 -9.56
N VAL A 21 37.06 -15.36 -10.75
CA VAL A 21 37.96 -14.47 -11.49
C VAL A 21 37.70 -13.06 -10.99
N ALA A 22 38.72 -12.45 -10.39
CA ALA A 22 38.74 -11.04 -10.04
C ALA A 22 38.38 -10.18 -11.27
N ILE A 23 37.28 -9.42 -11.18
CA ILE A 23 36.91 -8.43 -12.20
C ILE A 23 37.84 -7.22 -12.02
N GLY A 24 38.97 -7.21 -12.74
CA GLY A 24 39.75 -5.99 -12.96
C GLY A 24 38.90 -4.98 -13.74
N ALA A 25 39.04 -3.68 -13.43
CA ALA A 25 38.31 -2.60 -14.10
C ALA A 25 38.45 -2.68 -15.63
N ASP A 26 37.31 -2.59 -16.33
CA ASP A 26 37.14 -2.69 -17.78
C ASP A 26 37.70 -1.49 -18.57
N PHE A 27 38.15 -0.44 -17.87
CA PHE A 27 38.84 0.73 -18.44
C PHE A 27 39.66 1.49 -17.37
N LYS A 28 40.58 2.36 -17.80
CA LYS A 28 41.45 3.15 -16.91
C LYS A 28 41.68 4.57 -17.43
N ILE A 29 41.78 5.54 -16.51
CA ILE A 29 42.32 6.87 -16.82
C ILE A 29 43.83 6.83 -16.65
N GLU A 30 44.57 7.02 -17.75
CA GLU A 30 46.03 7.03 -17.72
C GLU A 30 46.60 8.41 -17.42
N LYS A 31 45.86 9.47 -17.78
CA LYS A 31 46.35 10.84 -17.66
C LYS A 31 45.22 11.85 -17.66
N ALA A 32 45.28 12.81 -16.74
CA ALA A 32 44.55 14.07 -16.78
C ALA A 32 45.54 15.21 -16.47
N LEU A 33 46.01 15.91 -17.51
CA LEU A 33 47.10 16.89 -17.40
C LEU A 33 46.77 18.22 -18.05
N TRP A 34 46.85 19.30 -17.28
CA TRP A 34 46.80 20.67 -17.77
C TRP A 34 48.21 21.20 -18.06
N LYS A 35 48.47 21.61 -19.31
CA LYS A 35 49.73 22.27 -19.70
C LYS A 35 49.57 23.78 -19.69
N VAL A 36 50.01 24.40 -18.60
CA VAL A 36 49.86 25.85 -18.35
C VAL A 36 50.36 26.70 -19.51
N GLU A 37 51.59 26.46 -19.97
CA GLU A 37 52.25 27.24 -21.04
C GLU A 37 51.51 27.21 -22.38
N LYS A 38 50.63 26.22 -22.59
CA LYS A 38 49.92 25.99 -23.86
C LYS A 38 48.41 26.10 -23.71
N SER A 39 47.92 26.44 -22.51
CA SER A 39 46.52 26.40 -22.12
C SER A 39 45.81 25.14 -22.66
N LEU A 40 46.42 23.98 -22.44
CA LEU A 40 45.98 22.73 -23.06
C LEU A 40 45.70 21.63 -22.04
N LEU A 41 44.46 21.14 -22.00
CA LEU A 41 44.06 19.97 -21.22
C LEU A 41 44.26 18.71 -22.06
N ILE A 42 44.96 17.72 -21.50
CA ILE A 42 45.20 16.42 -22.10
C ILE A 42 44.63 15.34 -21.19
N VAL A 43 43.62 14.64 -21.69
CA VAL A 43 43.05 13.46 -21.03
C VAL A 43 43.34 12.22 -21.87
N LYS A 44 43.85 11.15 -21.25
CA LYS A 44 44.08 9.86 -21.89
C LYS A 44 43.44 8.76 -21.05
N ALA A 45 42.61 7.94 -21.70
CA ALA A 45 41.98 6.78 -21.10
C ALA A 45 42.09 5.56 -22.03
N THR A 46 42.11 4.37 -21.45
CA THR A 46 42.21 3.09 -22.14
C THR A 46 41.04 2.18 -21.79
N ALA A 47 40.55 1.45 -22.78
CA ALA A 47 39.42 0.52 -22.70
C ALA A 47 39.46 -0.44 -23.88
N ASP A 48 38.71 -1.53 -23.82
CA ASP A 48 38.64 -2.51 -24.90
C ASP A 48 38.07 -1.92 -26.21
N LYS A 49 38.51 -2.47 -27.36
CA LYS A 49 38.02 -2.05 -28.68
C LYS A 49 36.51 -2.22 -28.78
N GLY A 50 35.84 -1.19 -29.29
CA GLY A 50 34.39 -1.20 -29.51
C GLY A 50 33.59 -0.54 -28.38
N GLN A 51 34.16 -0.33 -27.20
CA GLN A 51 33.51 0.41 -26.11
C GLN A 51 33.38 1.90 -26.44
N ARG A 52 32.39 2.55 -25.84
CA ARG A 52 32.14 3.98 -25.99
C ARG A 52 32.48 4.70 -24.69
N LEU A 53 33.48 5.57 -24.73
CA LEU A 53 33.86 6.40 -23.60
C LEU A 53 33.39 7.84 -23.79
N ARG A 54 32.83 8.42 -22.73
CA ARG A 54 32.50 9.83 -22.59
C ARG A 54 33.40 10.42 -21.50
N ILE A 55 34.10 11.49 -21.84
CA ILE A 55 34.99 12.25 -20.95
C ILE A 55 34.32 13.60 -20.72
N GLU A 56 34.07 13.93 -19.47
CA GLU A 56 33.36 15.13 -19.04
C GLU A 56 33.97 15.72 -17.77
N ASN A 57 33.48 16.89 -17.37
CA ASN A 57 33.79 17.47 -16.07
C ASN A 57 33.05 16.69 -14.98
N ALA A 58 33.77 16.24 -13.95
CA ALA A 58 33.17 15.47 -12.85
C ALA A 58 32.13 16.25 -12.04
N TYR A 59 32.24 17.58 -12.01
CA TYR A 59 31.35 18.46 -11.26
C TYR A 59 30.25 19.09 -12.12
N ASP A 60 30.29 18.88 -13.43
CA ASP A 60 29.28 19.37 -14.38
C ASP A 60 29.24 18.42 -15.58
N SER A 61 28.37 17.42 -15.51
CA SER A 61 28.22 16.41 -16.55
C SER A 61 27.68 16.97 -17.88
N ALA A 62 27.16 18.22 -17.89
CA ALA A 62 26.82 18.91 -19.13
C ALA A 62 28.06 19.34 -19.92
N GLN A 63 29.22 19.52 -19.25
CA GLN A 63 30.48 19.88 -19.89
C GLN A 63 31.22 18.64 -20.44
N VAL A 64 30.78 18.16 -21.61
CA VAL A 64 31.41 17.02 -22.29
C VAL A 64 32.64 17.43 -23.08
N LEU A 65 33.82 16.94 -22.68
CA LEU A 65 35.09 17.20 -23.35
C LEU A 65 35.29 16.33 -24.59
N LYS A 66 34.83 15.07 -24.54
CA LYS A 66 34.86 14.15 -25.68
C LYS A 66 34.00 12.93 -25.44
N GLU A 67 33.18 12.55 -26.42
CA GLU A 67 32.58 11.22 -26.49
C GLU A 67 33.01 10.51 -27.77
N SER A 68 33.42 9.25 -27.68
CA SER A 68 33.88 8.49 -28.85
C SER A 68 33.80 6.98 -28.64
N LYS A 69 33.34 6.26 -29.68
CA LYS A 69 33.52 4.81 -29.79
C LYS A 69 34.96 4.47 -30.13
N LEU A 70 35.59 3.62 -29.32
CA LEU A 70 37.00 3.26 -29.42
C LEU A 70 37.26 2.34 -30.62
N ARG A 71 37.98 2.84 -31.63
CA ARG A 71 38.52 2.04 -32.74
C ARG A 71 39.88 1.39 -32.41
N LYS A 72 40.52 1.87 -31.34
CA LYS A 72 41.78 1.40 -30.74
C LYS A 72 41.61 1.44 -29.22
N GLU A 73 42.43 0.74 -28.47
CA GLU A 73 42.30 0.58 -27.00
C GLU A 73 42.54 1.85 -26.17
N THR A 74 42.61 3.01 -26.81
CA THR A 74 42.97 4.27 -26.18
C THR A 74 42.23 5.42 -26.83
N VAL A 75 41.68 6.31 -26.01
CA VAL A 75 41.26 7.65 -26.41
C VAL A 75 42.20 8.68 -25.79
N THR A 76 42.57 9.69 -26.57
CA THR A 76 43.26 10.87 -26.06
C THR A 76 42.54 12.10 -26.55
N THR A 77 42.10 12.91 -25.60
CA THR A 77 41.45 14.19 -25.85
C THR A 77 42.42 15.30 -25.52
N ARG A 78 42.51 16.29 -26.42
CA ARG A 78 43.31 17.49 -26.26
C ARG A 78 42.42 18.70 -26.45
N VAL A 79 42.06 19.35 -25.36
CA VAL A 79 41.20 20.55 -25.38
C VAL A 79 42.08 21.77 -25.16
N ARG A 80 42.23 22.60 -26.19
CA ARG A 80 42.90 23.90 -26.05
C ARG A 80 41.89 24.90 -25.54
N SER A 81 42.27 25.64 -24.49
CA SER A 81 41.47 26.70 -23.87
C SER A 81 40.02 26.26 -23.64
N PRO A 82 39.78 25.23 -22.80
CA PRO A 82 38.42 24.82 -22.47
C PRO A 82 37.64 26.00 -21.88
N GLU A 83 36.34 26.08 -22.22
CA GLU A 83 35.44 27.16 -21.78
C GLU A 83 35.42 27.32 -20.25
N GLN A 84 35.47 26.19 -19.54
CA GLN A 84 35.85 26.11 -18.13
C GLN A 84 36.88 24.99 -17.96
N LEU A 85 37.97 25.23 -17.22
CA LEU A 85 38.95 24.19 -16.92
C LEU A 85 38.42 23.33 -15.76
N PRO A 86 38.09 22.04 -15.96
CA PRO A 86 37.66 21.19 -14.85
C PRO A 86 38.80 20.95 -13.86
N CYS A 87 38.49 21.00 -12.56
CA CYS A 87 39.43 20.56 -11.52
C CYS A 87 39.60 19.04 -11.51
N ARG A 88 38.52 18.31 -11.84
CA ARG A 88 38.47 16.85 -11.93
C ARG A 88 37.69 16.44 -13.18
N ILE A 89 38.16 15.39 -13.84
CA ILE A 89 37.44 14.79 -14.97
C ILE A 89 36.75 13.51 -14.54
N ARG A 90 35.64 13.20 -15.21
CA ARG A 90 34.97 11.90 -15.16
C ARG A 90 35.06 11.23 -16.53
N VAL A 91 35.39 9.94 -16.54
CA VAL A 91 35.34 9.10 -17.74
C VAL A 91 34.27 8.04 -17.51
N VAL A 92 33.21 8.11 -18.29
CA VAL A 92 32.08 7.19 -18.26
C VAL A 92 32.20 6.21 -19.42
N ASN A 93 32.20 4.92 -19.12
CA ASN A 93 32.01 3.89 -20.12
C ASN A 93 30.52 3.71 -20.40
N VAL A 94 30.03 4.43 -21.40
CA VAL A 94 28.61 4.44 -21.80
C VAL A 94 28.13 3.04 -22.23
N THR A 95 29.04 2.11 -22.51
CA THR A 95 28.68 0.73 -22.88
C THR A 95 28.43 -0.17 -21.67
N THR A 96 29.10 0.08 -20.53
CA THR A 96 28.99 -0.77 -19.32
C THR A 96 28.31 -0.04 -18.15
N GLY A 97 28.09 1.27 -18.26
CA GLY A 97 27.50 2.10 -17.20
C GLY A 97 28.46 2.46 -16.07
N ARG A 98 29.74 2.06 -16.15
CA ARG A 98 30.76 2.32 -15.12
C ARG A 98 31.47 3.65 -15.35
N GLU A 99 31.92 4.28 -14.27
CA GLU A 99 32.63 5.56 -14.30
C GLU A 99 33.90 5.55 -13.44
N LEU A 100 34.87 6.38 -13.81
CA LEU A 100 36.07 6.66 -13.02
C LEU A 100 36.33 8.17 -13.06
N GLU A 101 36.88 8.71 -11.97
CA GLU A 101 37.26 10.11 -11.89
C GLU A 101 38.74 10.29 -11.61
N GLN A 102 39.31 11.41 -12.06
CA GLN A 102 40.70 11.76 -11.78
C GLN A 102 40.92 13.27 -11.77
N ASP A 103 41.63 13.76 -10.75
CA ASP A 103 42.04 15.17 -10.67
C ASP A 103 42.94 15.55 -11.84
N VAL A 104 42.66 16.71 -12.42
CA VAL A 104 43.53 17.32 -13.42
C VAL A 104 44.77 17.84 -12.71
N LYS A 105 45.96 17.43 -13.15
CA LYS A 105 47.23 17.93 -12.59
C LYS A 105 47.87 18.96 -13.51
N SER A 106 48.41 20.03 -12.94
CA SER A 106 49.15 21.05 -13.68
C SER A 106 50.57 20.56 -14.00
N SER A 107 51.04 20.80 -15.23
CA SER A 107 52.31 20.26 -15.70
C SER A 107 53.57 20.85 -15.05
N ASN A 108 53.43 21.96 -14.32
CA ASN A 108 54.53 22.67 -13.67
C ASN A 108 54.58 22.45 -12.14
N THR A 109 53.44 22.20 -11.49
CA THR A 109 53.36 22.04 -10.03
C THR A 109 52.92 20.65 -9.60
N GLU A 110 52.42 19.82 -10.52
CA GLU A 110 51.73 18.54 -10.25
C GLU A 110 50.52 18.62 -9.30
N GLN A 111 50.11 19.83 -8.93
CA GLN A 111 48.90 20.14 -8.16
C GLN A 111 47.73 20.48 -9.09
N ILE A 112 46.53 20.59 -8.52
CA ILE A 112 45.33 21.03 -9.25
C ILE A 112 45.58 22.42 -9.88
N PRO A 113 45.27 22.64 -11.17
CA PRO A 113 45.48 23.93 -11.84
C PRO A 113 44.79 25.10 -11.15
N GLN A 114 45.52 26.19 -10.92
CA GLN A 114 44.92 27.44 -10.46
C GLN A 114 43.88 27.97 -11.46
N GLY A 115 42.69 28.31 -10.97
CA GLY A 115 41.58 28.82 -11.78
C GLY A 115 40.73 27.73 -12.48
N CYS A 116 40.88 26.46 -12.10
CA CYS A 116 39.92 25.42 -12.48
C CYS A 116 38.58 25.62 -11.72
N TYR A 117 37.46 25.14 -12.26
CA TYR A 117 36.13 25.32 -11.68
C TYR A 117 35.50 23.97 -11.26
N PRO A 118 34.76 23.93 -10.12
CA PRO A 118 34.57 25.01 -9.14
C PRO A 118 35.80 25.23 -8.22
N THR A 119 36.10 26.50 -7.90
CA THR A 119 37.12 26.88 -6.90
C THR A 119 36.50 27.00 -5.52
N GLY A 120 36.63 25.97 -4.70
CA GLY A 120 36.43 26.04 -3.25
C GLY A 120 37.38 25.05 -2.58
N PRO A 121 37.90 25.32 -1.37
CA PRO A 121 38.74 24.36 -0.69
C PRO A 121 37.87 23.13 -0.39
N SER A 122 38.27 21.95 -0.88
CA SER A 122 37.90 20.76 -0.14
C SER A 122 38.59 20.92 1.21
N GLU A 123 37.82 21.16 2.28
CA GLU A 123 38.19 20.52 3.52
C GLU A 123 38.48 19.05 3.16
N PRO A 124 39.58 18.45 3.67
CA PRO A 124 39.75 17.01 3.50
C PRO A 124 38.40 16.38 3.86
N PRO A 125 37.90 15.40 3.07
CA PRO A 125 36.61 14.77 3.38
C PRO A 125 36.59 14.53 4.87
N VAL A 126 35.62 15.15 5.57
CA VAL A 126 35.49 14.93 7.00
C VAL A 126 35.28 13.45 7.11
N ASN A 127 36.32 12.79 7.61
CA ASN A 127 36.38 11.35 7.71
C ASN A 127 35.09 10.87 8.40
N LYS A 128 34.33 10.04 7.71
CA LYS A 128 33.09 9.52 8.26
C LYS A 128 33.45 8.35 9.16
N ALA A 129 33.06 8.44 10.43
CA ALA A 129 33.31 7.35 11.37
C ALA A 129 32.80 6.02 10.78
N PRO A 130 33.57 4.93 10.94
CA PRO A 130 33.19 3.63 10.41
C PRO A 130 31.98 3.08 11.18
N VAL A 131 31.34 2.05 10.63
CA VAL A 131 30.22 1.35 11.24
C VAL A 131 30.69 -0.04 11.67
N ALA A 132 30.65 -0.31 12.97
CA ALA A 132 30.89 -1.65 13.52
C ALA A 132 29.66 -2.54 13.29
N ASP A 133 29.93 -3.78 12.90
CA ASP A 133 28.96 -4.89 12.89
C ASP A 133 29.62 -6.03 13.66
N ALA A 134 29.10 -6.33 14.85
CA ALA A 134 29.60 -7.36 15.75
C ALA A 134 29.09 -8.78 15.41
N GLY A 135 28.25 -8.89 14.37
CA GLY A 135 27.59 -10.11 13.94
C GLY A 135 26.32 -10.43 14.72
N ILE A 136 25.59 -11.46 14.26
CA ILE A 136 24.35 -11.91 14.92
C ILE A 136 24.62 -12.53 16.30
N ASP A 137 23.63 -12.42 17.18
CA ASP A 137 23.62 -13.14 18.45
C ASP A 137 23.76 -14.66 18.24
N GLN A 138 24.53 -15.33 19.10
CA GLN A 138 24.85 -16.75 18.96
C GLN A 138 24.38 -17.55 20.17
N LEU A 139 23.80 -18.72 19.88
CA LEU A 139 23.46 -19.72 20.88
C LEU A 139 24.39 -20.93 20.74
N HIS A 140 25.02 -21.32 21.85
CA HIS A 140 25.91 -22.48 21.93
C HIS A 140 25.58 -23.33 23.15
N GLN A 141 25.69 -24.64 23.03
CA GLN A 141 25.41 -25.57 24.13
C GLN A 141 26.68 -26.35 24.51
N LEU A 142 27.01 -26.41 25.79
CA LEU A 142 28.11 -27.24 26.28
C LEU A 142 27.78 -28.73 26.13
N GLN A 143 28.77 -29.55 25.82
CA GLN A 143 28.63 -31.02 25.85
C GLN A 143 28.91 -31.57 27.26
N ALA A 144 28.40 -32.75 27.58
CA ALA A 144 28.59 -33.39 28.88
C ALA A 144 30.08 -33.45 29.28
N GLY A 145 30.42 -32.87 30.44
CA GLY A 145 31.79 -32.76 30.94
C GLY A 145 32.60 -31.56 30.42
N GLN A 146 32.05 -30.73 29.54
CA GLN A 146 32.63 -29.44 29.16
C GLN A 146 32.23 -28.36 30.16
N THR A 147 33.19 -27.53 30.56
CA THR A 147 32.96 -26.35 31.41
C THR A 147 32.99 -25.04 30.61
N SER A 148 33.37 -25.10 29.34
CA SER A 148 33.42 -23.96 28.41
C SER A 148 33.49 -24.43 26.95
N ILE A 149 33.11 -23.54 26.02
CA ILE A 149 33.16 -23.76 24.57
C ILE A 149 33.92 -22.63 23.87
N LYS A 150 34.60 -22.97 22.78
CA LYS A 150 35.30 -21.98 21.93
C LYS A 150 34.33 -21.43 20.90
N VAL A 151 34.06 -20.12 20.96
CA VAL A 151 33.19 -19.37 20.07
C VAL A 151 34.04 -18.46 19.17
N THR A 152 33.61 -18.25 17.93
CA THR A 152 34.24 -17.29 17.01
C THR A 152 33.28 -16.13 16.78
N LEU A 153 33.73 -14.92 17.07
CA LEU A 153 33.01 -13.68 16.75
C LEU A 153 33.31 -13.31 15.29
N ASP A 154 32.44 -12.53 14.66
CA ASP A 154 32.62 -12.12 13.26
C ASP A 154 32.33 -10.63 13.09
N GLY A 155 33.41 -9.84 12.99
CA GLY A 155 33.34 -8.41 12.70
C GLY A 155 33.38 -8.10 11.21
N SER A 156 33.42 -9.09 10.31
CA SER A 156 33.72 -8.88 8.89
C SER A 156 32.65 -8.09 8.13
N GLY A 157 31.46 -7.92 8.71
CA GLY A 157 30.40 -7.04 8.21
C GLY A 157 30.65 -5.54 8.43
N SER A 158 31.67 -5.17 9.23
CA SER A 158 31.97 -3.77 9.52
C SER A 158 32.43 -3.03 8.26
N THR A 159 31.95 -1.80 8.08
CA THR A 159 32.21 -1.01 6.87
C THR A 159 32.66 0.40 7.20
N ASP A 160 33.42 0.98 6.28
CA ASP A 160 33.78 2.39 6.30
C ASP A 160 33.21 3.06 5.04
N PRO A 161 32.31 4.05 5.18
CA PRO A 161 31.68 4.73 4.04
C PRO A 161 32.65 5.52 3.14
N ASP A 162 33.78 5.99 3.64
CA ASP A 162 34.72 6.82 2.86
C ASP A 162 36.19 6.35 2.88
N GLY A 163 36.48 5.27 3.61
CA GLY A 163 37.79 4.65 3.69
C GLY A 163 37.77 3.13 3.82
N LYS A 164 38.63 2.61 4.70
CA LYS A 164 38.66 1.19 5.09
C LYS A 164 38.84 1.05 6.59
N VAL A 165 38.14 0.09 7.18
CA VAL A 165 38.41 -0.37 8.54
C VAL A 165 39.83 -0.97 8.63
N THR A 166 40.65 -0.44 9.52
CA THR A 166 42.02 -0.92 9.79
C THR A 166 42.14 -1.72 11.08
N ASP A 167 41.36 -1.39 12.11
CA ASP A 167 41.44 -2.03 13.42
C ASP A 167 40.07 -2.46 13.95
N PHE A 168 40.04 -3.60 14.64
CA PHE A 168 38.85 -4.20 15.24
C PHE A 168 39.11 -4.32 16.73
N ILE A 169 38.51 -3.44 17.53
CA ILE A 169 38.73 -3.39 18.96
C ILE A 169 37.55 -4.08 19.64
N TRP A 170 37.81 -5.27 20.18
CA TRP A 170 36.80 -6.01 20.90
C TRP A 170 36.92 -5.74 22.39
N THR A 171 35.77 -5.61 23.06
CA THR A 171 35.72 -5.47 24.52
C THR A 171 34.71 -6.45 25.10
N GLY A 172 35.09 -7.07 26.21
CA GLY A 172 34.26 -8.07 26.87
C GLY A 172 35.05 -8.89 27.88
N SER A 173 34.39 -9.87 28.48
CA SER A 173 35.05 -10.80 29.42
C SER A 173 34.67 -12.23 29.04
N PRO A 174 35.64 -13.11 28.73
CA PRO A 174 37.06 -12.85 28.58
C PRO A 174 37.36 -11.91 27.41
N ASP A 175 38.46 -11.18 27.51
CA ASP A 175 38.88 -10.14 26.56
C ASP A 175 39.23 -10.77 25.19
N PRO A 176 38.48 -10.48 24.12
CA PRO A 176 38.76 -11.02 22.79
C PRO A 176 40.02 -10.40 22.17
N ALA A 177 40.61 -11.08 21.20
CA ALA A 177 41.71 -10.49 20.43
C ALA A 177 41.20 -9.43 19.46
N ASP A 178 41.95 -8.35 19.28
CA ASP A 178 41.63 -7.25 18.35
C ASP A 178 41.89 -7.63 16.89
N VAL A 179 41.08 -8.53 16.36
CA VAL A 179 41.12 -9.01 14.97
C VAL A 179 39.70 -9.12 14.41
N VAL A 180 39.56 -9.28 13.09
CA VAL A 180 38.25 -9.37 12.41
C VAL A 180 37.38 -10.48 12.99
N SER A 181 37.96 -11.65 13.26
CA SER A 181 37.22 -12.82 13.75
C SER A 181 37.95 -13.51 14.90
N PRO A 182 37.90 -12.96 16.13
CA PRO A 182 38.58 -13.55 17.27
C PRO A 182 37.84 -14.80 17.74
N SER A 183 38.60 -15.77 18.25
CA SER A 183 38.02 -16.89 18.97
C SER A 183 38.22 -16.74 20.47
N ILE A 184 37.14 -16.81 21.23
CA ILE A 184 37.13 -16.74 22.70
C ILE A 184 36.55 -18.02 23.30
N THR A 185 36.92 -18.33 24.53
CA THR A 185 36.40 -19.50 25.26
C THR A 185 35.46 -19.01 26.35
N LEU A 186 34.19 -19.38 26.24
CA LEU A 186 33.12 -18.90 27.13
C LEU A 186 32.61 -20.06 27.98
N SER A 187 32.44 -19.84 29.28
CA SER A 187 31.73 -20.76 30.18
C SER A 187 30.22 -20.61 30.02
N GLU A 188 29.45 -21.46 30.68
CA GLU A 188 27.99 -21.28 30.80
C GLU A 188 27.61 -19.85 31.22
N GLY A 189 26.54 -19.34 30.63
CA GLY A 189 25.97 -18.02 30.87
C GLY A 189 25.85 -17.19 29.60
N THR A 190 25.23 -16.03 29.74
CA THR A 190 25.08 -15.04 28.68
C THR A 190 26.23 -14.03 28.75
N HIS A 191 27.04 -13.98 27.70
CA HIS A 191 28.20 -13.11 27.57
C HIS A 191 27.91 -11.99 26.59
N LYS A 192 28.15 -10.75 27.02
CA LYS A 192 27.96 -9.57 26.19
C LYS A 192 29.31 -9.05 25.73
N LEU A 193 29.51 -9.05 24.41
CA LEU A 193 30.73 -8.60 23.76
C LEU A 193 30.41 -7.37 22.93
N SER A 194 31.40 -6.51 22.71
CA SER A 194 31.21 -5.24 22.01
C SER A 194 32.36 -5.01 21.05
N LEU A 195 32.04 -4.54 19.84
CA LEU A 195 33.00 -4.19 18.81
C LEU A 195 32.99 -2.68 18.59
N VAL A 196 34.19 -2.09 18.54
CA VAL A 196 34.45 -0.76 17.98
C VAL A 196 35.47 -0.95 16.86
N VAL A 197 35.24 -0.37 15.69
CA VAL A 197 36.19 -0.40 14.58
C VAL A 197 36.83 0.95 14.36
N VAL A 198 38.06 0.98 13.86
CA VAL A 198 38.81 2.20 13.52
C VAL A 198 39.13 2.19 12.04
N ASP A 199 38.99 3.33 11.37
CA ASP A 199 39.30 3.48 9.95
C ASP A 199 40.76 3.87 9.65
N ASP A 200 41.09 3.93 8.36
CA ASP A 200 42.41 4.28 7.84
C ASP A 200 42.80 5.75 8.03
N GLN A 201 41.93 6.56 8.64
CA GLN A 201 42.19 7.93 9.07
C GLN A 201 42.20 8.08 10.61
N GLY A 202 41.93 7.00 11.36
CA GLY A 202 42.05 6.91 12.81
C GLY A 202 40.78 7.26 13.60
N GLU A 203 39.62 7.41 12.97
CA GLU A 203 38.34 7.65 13.67
C GLU A 203 37.68 6.34 14.08
N SER A 204 36.98 6.35 15.23
CA SER A 204 36.37 5.16 15.81
C SER A 204 34.85 5.13 15.58
N SER A 205 34.30 3.94 15.36
CA SER A 205 32.85 3.74 15.31
C SER A 205 32.18 3.94 16.67
N VAL A 206 30.86 4.10 16.66
CA VAL A 206 30.06 3.73 17.84
C VAL A 206 30.18 2.23 18.11
N SER A 207 30.01 1.82 19.35
CA SER A 207 30.11 0.41 19.72
C SER A 207 28.87 -0.35 19.29
N ASP A 208 29.08 -1.46 18.57
CA ASP A 208 28.06 -2.47 18.29
C ASP A 208 28.21 -3.68 19.23
N ARG A 209 27.15 -4.44 19.45
CA ARG A 209 27.06 -5.48 20.49
C ARG A 209 26.56 -6.80 19.94
N VAL A 210 27.19 -7.87 20.40
CA VAL A 210 26.73 -9.25 20.18
C VAL A 210 26.55 -9.97 21.50
N LEU A 211 25.45 -10.71 21.61
CA LEU A 211 25.12 -11.56 22.75
C LEU A 211 25.47 -13.02 22.42
N ILE A 212 26.30 -13.63 23.26
CA ILE A 212 26.62 -15.05 23.16
C ILE A 212 26.04 -15.77 24.35
N THR A 213 25.00 -16.57 24.13
CA THR A 213 24.41 -17.42 25.17
C THR A 213 25.05 -18.80 25.08
N VAL A 214 25.76 -19.17 26.15
CA VAL A 214 26.31 -20.52 26.33
C VAL A 214 25.46 -21.23 27.38
N GLU A 215 24.67 -22.20 26.94
CA GLU A 215 23.83 -22.98 27.83
C GLU A 215 24.64 -24.11 28.49
N ALA A 216 24.22 -24.49 29.70
CA ALA A 216 24.80 -25.60 30.44
C ALA A 216 24.77 -26.86 29.59
N ALA A 217 25.72 -27.77 29.81
CA ALA A 217 25.57 -29.11 29.29
C ALA A 217 24.31 -29.69 29.93
N PRO A 218 23.40 -30.30 29.14
CA PRO A 218 22.25 -30.96 29.72
C PRO A 218 22.75 -31.95 30.77
N VAL A 219 22.38 -31.71 32.03
CA VAL A 219 22.69 -32.63 33.11
C VAL A 219 21.77 -33.81 32.90
N GLU A 220 22.30 -34.89 32.32
CA GLU A 220 21.63 -36.18 32.40
C GLU A 220 21.46 -36.53 33.89
N PRO A 221 20.22 -36.63 34.41
CA PRO A 221 19.94 -37.58 35.48
C PRO A 221 20.29 -38.98 34.92
N PRO A 222 20.30 -40.07 35.71
CA PRO A 222 20.15 -41.37 35.05
C PRO A 222 18.89 -41.26 34.18
N ALA A 223 19.03 -41.35 32.86
CA ALA A 223 17.92 -41.12 31.94
C ALA A 223 16.84 -42.16 32.27
N ASP A 224 15.78 -41.71 32.92
CA ASP A 224 14.49 -42.29 32.65
C ASP A 224 14.21 -41.87 31.21
N ASN A 225 14.27 -42.83 30.29
CA ASN A 225 13.88 -42.67 28.90
C ASN A 225 12.57 -41.89 28.80
N GLU A 226 12.57 -40.77 28.06
CA GLU A 226 11.35 -40.02 27.83
C GLU A 226 10.41 -40.87 26.95
N VAL A 227 9.12 -40.86 27.26
CA VAL A 227 8.17 -41.64 26.45
C VAL A 227 7.94 -40.92 25.12
N PRO A 228 7.89 -41.63 23.99
CA PRO A 228 7.71 -41.01 22.68
C PRO A 228 6.31 -40.40 22.58
N VAL A 229 6.11 -39.51 21.61
CA VAL A 229 4.83 -38.85 21.32
C VAL A 229 4.27 -39.43 20.02
N ALA A 230 3.13 -40.11 20.12
CA ALA A 230 2.36 -40.52 18.94
C ALA A 230 1.64 -39.30 18.34
N ASP A 231 1.65 -39.21 17.02
CA ASP A 231 0.84 -38.30 16.22
C ASP A 231 0.15 -39.15 15.13
N ALA A 232 -1.16 -39.33 15.26
CA ALA A 232 -1.99 -40.14 14.37
C ALA A 232 -2.45 -39.37 13.11
N GLY A 233 -2.04 -38.10 12.98
CA GLY A 233 -2.45 -37.18 11.93
C GLY A 233 -3.83 -36.55 12.17
N ALA A 234 -4.19 -35.58 11.34
CA ALA A 234 -5.48 -34.90 11.43
C ALA A 234 -6.66 -35.81 11.06
N ASP A 235 -7.82 -35.55 11.67
CA ASP A 235 -9.09 -36.18 11.33
C ASP A 235 -9.40 -36.06 9.83
N GLN A 236 -9.94 -37.12 9.23
CA GLN A 236 -10.20 -37.17 7.79
C GLN A 236 -11.68 -37.40 7.49
N THR A 237 -12.18 -36.69 6.48
CA THR A 237 -13.52 -36.91 5.92
C THR A 237 -13.41 -37.30 4.45
N HIS A 238 -14.06 -38.40 4.08
CA HIS A 238 -14.05 -38.93 2.72
C HIS A 238 -15.47 -39.22 2.20
N GLN A 239 -15.64 -39.21 0.89
CA GLN A 239 -16.93 -39.49 0.23
C GLN A 239 -16.81 -40.68 -0.74
N LEU A 240 -17.70 -41.66 -0.62
CA LEU A 240 -17.80 -42.73 -1.62
C LEU A 240 -18.33 -42.20 -2.96
N LYS A 241 -17.88 -42.75 -4.08
CA LYS A 241 -18.45 -42.46 -5.41
C LYS A 241 -19.68 -43.33 -5.67
N VAL A 242 -20.60 -42.87 -6.53
CA VAL A 242 -21.78 -43.66 -6.93
C VAL A 242 -21.36 -45.02 -7.47
N GLY A 243 -21.85 -46.09 -6.86
CA GLY A 243 -21.50 -47.48 -7.18
C GLY A 243 -20.30 -48.05 -6.40
N GLN A 244 -19.67 -47.25 -5.53
CA GLN A 244 -18.58 -47.67 -4.66
C GLN A 244 -19.11 -48.03 -3.27
N SER A 245 -18.78 -49.22 -2.77
CA SER A 245 -19.20 -49.69 -1.44
C SER A 245 -18.17 -49.44 -0.34
N SER A 246 -16.91 -49.18 -0.70
CA SER A 246 -15.81 -48.86 0.21
C SER A 246 -14.66 -48.16 -0.51
N MET A 247 -13.79 -47.47 0.24
CA MET A 247 -12.59 -46.80 -0.29
C MET A 247 -11.36 -47.08 0.55
N THR A 248 -10.17 -46.91 -0.04
CA THR A 248 -8.90 -47.01 0.69
C THR A 248 -8.54 -45.65 1.27
N VAL A 249 -8.35 -45.60 2.58
CA VAL A 249 -7.91 -44.41 3.33
C VAL A 249 -6.52 -44.70 3.90
N ASN A 250 -5.61 -43.73 3.80
CA ASN A 250 -4.27 -43.81 4.38
C ASN A 250 -4.28 -43.10 5.74
N LEU A 251 -3.76 -43.76 6.78
CA LEU A 251 -3.48 -43.13 8.06
C LEU A 251 -2.02 -42.65 8.04
N ASP A 252 -1.73 -41.56 8.76
CA ASP A 252 -0.40 -40.94 8.76
C ASP A 252 0.15 -40.80 10.18
N GLY A 253 1.11 -41.64 10.52
CA GLY A 253 1.86 -41.61 11.76
C GLY A 253 3.23 -40.96 11.65
N ASN A 254 3.61 -40.39 10.50
CA ASN A 254 4.98 -39.88 10.29
C ASN A 254 5.32 -38.65 11.15
N GLY A 255 4.32 -37.97 11.72
CA GLY A 255 4.52 -36.89 12.69
C GLY A 255 4.96 -37.37 14.08
N SER A 256 4.87 -38.68 14.35
CA SER A 256 5.27 -39.22 15.65
C SER A 256 6.78 -39.04 15.87
N MET A 257 7.15 -38.56 17.05
CA MET A 257 8.52 -38.25 17.40
C MET A 257 8.89 -38.79 18.76
N ASP A 258 10.17 -38.98 18.98
CA ASP A 258 10.73 -39.32 20.27
C ASP A 258 11.69 -38.20 20.70
N PRO A 259 11.43 -37.49 21.81
CA PRO A 259 12.24 -36.34 22.22
C PRO A 259 13.72 -36.67 22.50
N ASP A 260 14.03 -37.86 22.99
CA ASP A 260 15.39 -38.28 23.38
C ASP A 260 15.97 -39.44 22.57
N GLY A 261 15.22 -39.95 21.59
CA GLY A 261 15.60 -41.12 20.79
C GLY A 261 14.98 -41.17 19.40
N SER A 262 14.53 -42.35 19.00
CA SER A 262 13.85 -42.57 17.72
C SER A 262 12.68 -43.53 17.86
N VAL A 263 11.61 -43.27 17.12
CA VAL A 263 10.46 -44.18 17.06
C VAL A 263 10.86 -45.50 16.41
N ALA A 264 10.97 -46.56 17.21
CA ALA A 264 11.36 -47.90 16.77
C ALA A 264 10.19 -48.69 16.17
N SER A 265 8.95 -48.49 16.64
CA SER A 265 7.78 -49.16 16.08
C SER A 265 6.47 -48.39 16.25
N TYR A 266 5.52 -48.67 15.36
CA TYR A 266 4.18 -48.09 15.33
C TYR A 266 3.17 -49.20 15.60
N ARG A 267 2.16 -48.92 16.43
CA ARG A 267 1.06 -49.82 16.68
C ARG A 267 -0.27 -49.10 16.51
N TRP A 268 -1.07 -49.58 15.57
CA TRP A 268 -2.41 -49.03 15.34
C TRP A 268 -3.46 -49.97 15.94
N ASP A 269 -4.51 -49.39 16.54
CA ASP A 269 -5.71 -50.14 16.95
C ASP A 269 -6.96 -49.49 16.34
N GLY A 270 -7.91 -50.32 15.94
CA GLY A 270 -9.13 -49.91 15.25
C GLY A 270 -9.72 -51.02 14.39
N SER A 271 -10.91 -50.79 13.85
CA SER A 271 -11.62 -51.77 13.01
C SER A 271 -12.07 -51.13 11.70
N PRO A 272 -11.62 -51.61 10.53
CA PRO A 272 -10.70 -52.74 10.28
C PRO A 272 -9.27 -52.47 10.77
N ASN A 273 -8.59 -53.52 11.24
CA ASN A 273 -7.27 -53.41 11.85
C ASN A 273 -6.21 -52.88 10.86
N PRO A 274 -5.60 -51.70 11.10
CA PRO A 274 -4.51 -51.19 10.26
C PRO A 274 -3.22 -52.01 10.41
N ALA A 275 -2.26 -51.78 9.52
CA ALA A 275 -0.93 -52.38 9.64
C ALA A 275 -0.04 -51.54 10.59
N ASP A 276 0.77 -52.21 11.40
CA ASP A 276 1.70 -51.59 12.35
C ASP A 276 2.93 -50.98 11.66
N LYS A 277 2.74 -49.82 11.01
CA LYS A 277 3.77 -49.02 10.33
C LYS A 277 3.40 -47.54 10.33
N ALA A 278 4.34 -46.67 9.96
CA ALA A 278 4.12 -45.21 9.92
C ALA A 278 2.94 -44.79 9.03
N SER A 279 2.74 -45.45 7.88
CA SER A 279 1.61 -45.13 6.98
C SER A 279 0.86 -46.37 6.52
N PRO A 280 -0.12 -46.86 7.29
CA PRO A 280 -1.01 -47.94 6.87
C PRO A 280 -2.17 -47.43 6.04
N SER A 281 -2.82 -48.36 5.35
CA SER A 281 -4.01 -48.09 4.57
C SER A 281 -5.12 -49.06 4.97
N VAL A 282 -6.33 -48.55 5.19
CA VAL A 282 -7.52 -49.32 5.55
C VAL A 282 -8.60 -49.16 4.49
N SER A 283 -9.41 -50.20 4.27
CA SER A 283 -10.56 -50.11 3.37
C SER A 283 -11.85 -49.94 4.18
N LEU A 284 -12.49 -48.78 4.03
CA LEU A 284 -13.61 -48.34 4.85
C LEU A 284 -14.86 -48.19 4.00
N SER A 285 -15.99 -48.70 4.49
CA SER A 285 -17.32 -48.42 3.93
C SER A 285 -17.87 -47.13 4.55
N GLU A 286 -19.11 -46.77 4.22
CA GLU A 286 -19.79 -45.67 4.92
C GLU A 286 -19.82 -45.90 6.43
N GLY A 287 -19.48 -44.87 7.21
CA GLY A 287 -19.46 -44.89 8.66
C GLY A 287 -18.39 -43.96 9.26
N SER A 288 -18.43 -43.82 10.59
CA SER A 288 -17.37 -43.18 11.37
C SER A 288 -16.50 -44.25 12.01
N TYR A 289 -15.20 -44.07 11.90
CA TYR A 289 -14.18 -44.98 12.38
C TYR A 289 -13.21 -44.24 13.29
N GLU A 290 -12.81 -44.90 14.36
CA GLU A 290 -11.82 -44.42 15.31
C GLU A 290 -10.58 -45.30 15.16
N PHE A 291 -9.43 -44.68 14.96
CA PHE A 291 -8.13 -45.34 14.97
C PHE A 291 -7.25 -44.68 16.01
N THR A 292 -6.52 -45.50 16.76
CA THR A 292 -5.56 -45.01 17.74
C THR A 292 -4.15 -45.46 17.37
N LEU A 293 -3.19 -44.55 17.51
CA LEU A 293 -1.78 -44.81 17.29
C LEU A 293 -1.04 -44.77 18.63
N MET A 294 -0.24 -45.80 18.88
CA MET A 294 0.76 -45.82 19.93
C MET A 294 2.12 -46.14 19.30
N VAL A 295 3.16 -45.41 19.71
CA VAL A 295 4.53 -45.62 19.23
C VAL A 295 5.42 -46.13 20.35
N THR A 296 6.48 -46.85 20.00
CA THR A 296 7.51 -47.33 20.94
C THR A 296 8.87 -46.82 20.50
N ASP A 297 9.65 -46.29 21.43
CA ASP A 297 11.00 -45.76 21.19
C ASP A 297 12.06 -46.86 21.06
N ASP A 298 13.31 -46.47 20.80
CA ASP A 298 14.47 -47.34 20.67
C ASP A 298 15.01 -47.90 21.99
N GLN A 299 14.47 -47.48 23.14
CA GLN A 299 14.75 -48.06 24.47
C GLN A 299 13.59 -48.89 25.04
N GLY A 300 12.47 -48.99 24.32
CA GLY A 300 11.31 -49.82 24.61
C GLY A 300 10.18 -49.16 25.41
N ALA A 301 10.18 -47.84 25.65
CA ALA A 301 9.01 -47.18 26.25
C ALA A 301 7.95 -46.84 25.20
N MET A 302 6.70 -46.75 25.66
CA MET A 302 5.52 -46.59 24.81
C MET A 302 4.86 -45.24 25.07
N SER A 303 4.41 -44.59 24.01
CA SER A 303 3.61 -43.37 24.09
C SER A 303 2.25 -43.63 24.75
N VAL A 304 1.59 -42.56 25.18
CA VAL A 304 0.12 -42.58 25.23
C VAL A 304 -0.44 -42.69 23.80
N SER A 305 -1.64 -43.24 23.65
CA SER A 305 -2.26 -43.34 22.33
C SER A 305 -2.78 -41.98 21.86
N ASP A 306 -2.50 -41.62 20.62
CA ASP A 306 -3.16 -40.53 19.91
C ASP A 306 -4.29 -41.06 19.02
N THR A 307 -5.34 -40.27 18.77
CA THR A 307 -6.57 -40.72 18.10
C THR A 307 -6.85 -39.92 16.85
N VAL A 308 -7.18 -40.61 15.76
CA VAL A 308 -7.68 -40.01 14.51
C VAL A 308 -9.07 -40.55 14.18
N TRP A 309 -9.98 -39.62 13.87
CA TRP A 309 -11.32 -39.93 13.41
C TRP A 309 -11.39 -39.91 11.89
N ILE A 310 -11.92 -41.00 11.32
CA ILE A 310 -12.16 -41.10 9.88
C ILE A 310 -13.66 -41.23 9.64
N THR A 311 -14.23 -40.22 8.98
CA THR A 311 -15.64 -40.26 8.55
C THR A 311 -15.72 -40.54 7.06
N VAL A 312 -16.40 -41.63 6.69
CA VAL A 312 -16.69 -41.98 5.30
C VAL A 312 -18.18 -41.82 5.07
N ASN A 313 -18.56 -40.85 4.25
CA ASN A 313 -19.94 -40.57 3.92
C ASN A 313 -20.42 -41.43 2.74
N ALA A 314 -21.73 -41.74 2.72
CA ALA A 314 -22.39 -42.46 1.63
C ALA A 314 -22.13 -41.80 0.28
N ALA A 315 -22.18 -42.54 -0.82
CA ALA A 315 -22.18 -41.90 -2.13
C ALA A 315 -23.39 -40.96 -2.26
N THR A 316 -23.15 -39.68 -2.54
CA THR A 316 -24.22 -38.73 -2.83
C THR A 316 -24.95 -39.21 -4.09
N THR A 317 -26.19 -39.66 -3.93
CA THR A 317 -27.00 -40.17 -5.05
C THR A 317 -27.55 -39.06 -5.94
N GLU A 318 -27.38 -37.81 -5.53
CA GLU A 318 -27.58 -36.62 -6.36
C GLU A 318 -26.49 -35.59 -6.05
N PRO A 319 -25.98 -34.85 -7.06
CA PRO A 319 -25.23 -33.63 -6.79
C PRO A 319 -26.12 -32.67 -5.97
N PRO A 320 -25.54 -31.81 -5.11
CA PRO A 320 -26.32 -30.81 -4.40
C PRO A 320 -27.20 -30.04 -5.39
N GLN A 321 -28.51 -30.03 -5.14
CA GLN A 321 -29.48 -29.40 -6.03
C GLN A 321 -29.45 -27.88 -5.86
N THR A 322 -28.89 -27.41 -4.74
CA THR A 322 -28.73 -25.98 -4.42
C THR A 322 -27.33 -25.67 -3.88
N ALA A 323 -26.91 -24.40 -4.00
CA ALA A 323 -25.66 -23.92 -3.42
C ALA A 323 -25.64 -24.06 -1.88
N ALA A 324 -26.78 -23.90 -1.22
CA ALA A 324 -26.89 -24.06 0.23
C ALA A 324 -26.57 -25.49 0.68
N GLU A 325 -27.04 -26.51 -0.05
CA GLU A 325 -26.69 -27.91 0.24
C GLU A 325 -25.21 -28.20 -0.03
N ALA A 326 -24.64 -27.60 -1.08
CA ALA A 326 -23.21 -27.72 -1.37
C ALA A 326 -22.36 -27.11 -0.25
N HIS A 327 -22.68 -25.89 0.19
CA HIS A 327 -21.95 -25.22 1.27
C HIS A 327 -22.15 -25.92 2.61
N ALA A 328 -23.33 -26.46 2.91
CA ALA A 328 -23.58 -27.24 4.14
C ALA A 328 -22.69 -28.49 4.26
N SER A 329 -22.08 -28.97 3.17
CA SER A 329 -21.13 -30.08 3.19
C SER A 329 -19.71 -29.69 3.62
N ILE A 330 -19.42 -28.40 3.76
CA ILE A 330 -18.12 -27.91 4.26
C ILE A 330 -18.03 -28.29 5.74
N VAL A 331 -17.12 -29.20 6.09
CA VAL A 331 -16.87 -29.64 7.47
C VAL A 331 -15.56 -29.11 8.05
N ILE A 332 -14.66 -28.64 7.19
CA ILE A 332 -13.38 -28.03 7.53
C ILE A 332 -13.21 -26.76 6.68
N TYR A 333 -12.68 -25.70 7.28
CA TYR A 333 -12.33 -24.46 6.58
C TYR A 333 -10.82 -24.23 6.69
N GLU A 334 -10.10 -24.46 5.60
CA GLU A 334 -8.63 -24.29 5.49
C GLU A 334 -8.25 -22.93 4.90
N GLY A 335 -9.07 -21.91 5.15
CA GLY A 335 -8.95 -20.60 4.51
C GLY A 335 -9.57 -20.57 3.11
N PRO A 336 -9.18 -19.58 2.28
CA PRO A 336 -9.78 -19.37 0.96
C PRO A 336 -9.70 -20.55 -0.01
N SER A 337 -8.71 -21.44 0.16
CA SER A 337 -8.56 -22.67 -0.62
C SER A 337 -9.83 -23.53 -0.62
N THR A 338 -10.59 -23.51 0.49
CA THR A 338 -11.90 -24.15 0.65
C THR A 338 -12.86 -23.71 -0.47
N CYS A 339 -12.94 -22.40 -0.73
CA CYS A 339 -13.83 -21.83 -1.74
C CYS A 339 -13.32 -22.09 -3.16
N ILE A 340 -12.02 -21.93 -3.38
CA ILE A 340 -11.40 -21.93 -4.71
C ILE A 340 -11.43 -23.33 -5.33
N SER A 341 -11.54 -24.38 -4.51
CA SER A 341 -11.77 -25.76 -4.96
C SER A 341 -12.95 -25.89 -5.94
N CYS A 342 -13.97 -25.03 -5.80
CA CYS A 342 -15.15 -24.96 -6.68
C CYS A 342 -15.28 -23.62 -7.43
N HIS A 343 -14.64 -22.55 -6.94
CA HIS A 343 -14.82 -21.17 -7.40
C HIS A 343 -13.55 -20.53 -7.97
N GLU A 344 -12.69 -21.33 -8.63
CA GLU A 344 -11.46 -20.83 -9.26
C GLU A 344 -11.74 -19.69 -10.27
N ASP A 345 -12.77 -19.81 -11.11
CA ASP A 345 -13.13 -18.77 -12.08
C ASP A 345 -13.51 -17.44 -11.42
N GLN A 346 -14.25 -17.50 -10.31
CA GLN A 346 -14.62 -16.32 -9.52
C GLN A 346 -13.38 -15.71 -8.84
N ALA A 347 -12.48 -16.54 -8.32
CA ALA A 347 -11.21 -16.09 -7.75
C ALA A 347 -10.31 -15.44 -8.80
N VAL A 348 -10.23 -15.99 -10.01
CA VAL A 348 -9.51 -15.37 -11.15
C VAL A 348 -10.12 -14.02 -11.52
N ALA A 349 -11.45 -13.93 -11.54
CA ALA A 349 -12.13 -12.68 -11.82
C ALA A 349 -11.85 -11.62 -10.75
N MET A 350 -11.91 -12.01 -9.47
CA MET A 350 -11.60 -11.16 -8.33
C MET A 350 -10.11 -10.76 -8.28
N HIS A 351 -9.20 -11.66 -8.65
CA HIS A 351 -7.78 -11.38 -8.74
C HIS A 351 -7.50 -10.19 -9.65
N GLY A 352 -8.22 -10.08 -10.77
CA GLY A 352 -8.04 -8.95 -11.68
C GLY A 352 -8.65 -7.63 -11.19
N SER A 353 -9.48 -7.65 -10.14
CA SER A 353 -10.24 -6.49 -9.67
C SER A 353 -9.37 -5.44 -8.97
N VAL A 354 -9.79 -4.18 -9.02
CA VAL A 354 -9.18 -3.10 -8.20
C VAL A 354 -9.30 -3.39 -6.71
N HIS A 355 -10.36 -4.08 -6.26
CA HIS A 355 -10.52 -4.45 -4.86
C HIS A 355 -9.38 -5.35 -4.35
N TYR A 356 -8.92 -6.28 -5.18
CA TYR A 356 -7.80 -7.17 -4.86
C TYR A 356 -6.44 -6.58 -5.21
N GLN A 357 -6.28 -6.01 -6.41
CA GLN A 357 -4.99 -5.47 -6.85
C GLN A 357 -4.63 -4.15 -6.16
N GLN A 358 -5.62 -3.42 -5.64
CA GLN A 358 -5.50 -2.02 -5.17
C GLN A 358 -4.86 -1.08 -6.21
N SER A 359 -4.89 -1.50 -7.47
CA SER A 359 -4.32 -0.84 -8.64
C SER A 359 -5.13 -1.23 -9.87
N GLY A 360 -4.99 -0.47 -10.95
CA GLY A 360 -5.76 -0.65 -12.18
C GLY A 360 -5.72 0.60 -13.06
N ASP A 361 -6.54 0.60 -14.11
CA ASP A 361 -6.57 1.68 -15.09
C ASP A 361 -7.08 3.01 -14.51
N THR A 362 -6.33 4.08 -14.76
CA THR A 362 -6.56 5.43 -14.23
C THR A 362 -7.14 6.39 -15.28
N ILE A 363 -8.02 5.88 -16.15
CA ILE A 363 -8.54 6.58 -17.35
C ILE A 363 -9.21 7.96 -17.11
N ASN A 364 -9.57 8.28 -15.87
CA ASN A 364 -10.23 9.54 -15.51
C ASN A 364 -9.31 10.52 -14.77
N LEU A 365 -8.02 10.20 -14.66
CA LEU A 365 -7.01 11.16 -14.20
C LEU A 365 -6.49 11.98 -15.37
N THR A 366 -6.34 13.29 -15.15
CA THR A 366 -5.81 14.21 -16.18
C THR A 366 -4.34 14.56 -16.01
N ASN A 367 -3.75 14.33 -14.83
CA ASN A 367 -2.31 14.41 -14.67
C ASN A 367 -1.61 13.20 -15.29
N ASP A 368 -0.37 13.39 -15.75
CA ASP A 368 0.44 12.35 -16.38
C ASP A 368 0.78 11.27 -15.35
N VAL A 369 0.14 10.11 -15.51
CA VAL A 369 0.33 8.92 -14.67
C VAL A 369 1.15 7.85 -15.37
N THR A 370 2.04 8.24 -16.30
CA THR A 370 2.98 7.32 -16.95
C THR A 370 3.72 6.45 -15.92
N PRO A 371 4.03 5.18 -16.27
CA PRO A 371 4.37 4.12 -15.31
C PRO A 371 5.65 4.32 -14.48
N PHE A 372 6.41 5.40 -14.70
CA PHE A 372 7.61 5.73 -13.92
C PHE A 372 7.63 7.22 -13.61
N SER A 373 7.69 7.58 -12.32
CA SER A 373 8.08 8.95 -11.94
C SER A 373 9.54 9.20 -12.35
N SER A 374 9.92 10.47 -12.48
CA SER A 374 11.32 10.90 -12.65
C SER A 374 12.26 10.41 -11.52
N SER A 375 11.70 10.01 -10.38
CA SER A 375 12.40 9.42 -9.23
C SER A 375 12.58 7.89 -9.30
N GLY A 376 12.11 7.21 -10.35
CA GLY A 376 12.32 5.77 -10.55
C GLY A 376 11.45 4.84 -9.68
N LEU A 377 10.46 5.39 -8.97
CA LEU A 377 9.47 4.60 -8.24
C LEU A 377 8.38 4.09 -9.22
N PRO A 378 7.99 2.81 -9.14
CA PRO A 378 6.92 2.26 -9.98
C PRO A 378 5.57 2.91 -9.64
N ARG A 379 4.75 3.18 -10.67
CA ARG A 379 3.37 3.67 -10.51
C ARG A 379 2.38 2.58 -10.93
N ALA A 380 1.53 2.13 -10.00
CA ALA A 380 0.33 1.30 -10.20
C ALA A 380 0.40 0.25 -11.34
N GLY A 381 0.93 -0.95 -11.08
CA GLY A 381 0.71 -2.11 -11.97
C GLY A 381 1.70 -3.28 -11.85
N GLU A 382 2.80 -3.15 -11.10
CA GLU A 382 3.73 -4.23 -10.79
C GLU A 382 3.58 -4.63 -9.29
N ARG A 383 4.09 -5.80 -8.93
CA ARG A 383 3.90 -6.46 -7.61
C ARG A 383 3.92 -5.46 -6.43
N GLY A 384 2.77 -5.22 -5.77
CA GLY A 384 2.67 -4.33 -4.60
C GLY A 384 2.36 -2.84 -4.88
N ASP A 385 2.04 -2.44 -6.11
CA ASP A 385 1.96 -1.04 -6.57
C ASP A 385 0.70 -0.21 -6.19
N GLY A 386 0.00 -0.53 -5.10
CA GLY A 386 -0.86 0.48 -4.44
C GLY A 386 -0.05 1.70 -3.92
N ALA A 387 1.27 1.55 -3.89
CA ALA A 387 2.33 2.38 -3.32
C ALA A 387 2.18 3.90 -3.45
N ILE A 388 1.89 4.43 -4.63
CA ILE A 388 2.02 5.88 -4.87
C ILE A 388 0.82 6.72 -4.43
N GLY A 389 -0.25 6.06 -3.96
CA GLY A 389 -1.45 6.73 -3.47
C GLY A 389 -1.20 7.38 -2.11
N ILE A 390 -1.44 8.68 -2.01
CA ILE A 390 -1.52 9.40 -0.73
C ILE A 390 -2.83 10.15 -0.65
N ASN A 391 -3.34 10.32 0.57
CA ASN A 391 -4.52 11.11 0.86
C ASN A 391 -4.31 11.99 2.10
N THR A 392 -5.25 12.89 2.34
CA THR A 392 -5.27 13.82 3.48
C THR A 392 -5.66 13.17 4.82
N TYR A 393 -5.87 11.85 4.89
CA TYR A 393 -6.23 11.12 6.11
C TYR A 393 -4.99 10.41 6.67
N CYS A 394 -4.92 9.08 6.52
CA CYS A 394 -3.80 8.22 6.97
C CYS A 394 -2.56 8.31 6.07
N GLY A 395 -2.51 9.23 5.11
CA GLY A 395 -1.40 9.33 4.17
C GLY A 395 -1.39 8.16 3.17
N SER A 396 -0.34 7.36 3.21
CA SER A 396 -0.09 6.21 2.33
C SER A 396 0.24 4.96 3.14
N HIS A 397 -0.04 3.79 2.58
CA HIS A 397 0.34 2.51 3.20
C HIS A 397 1.83 2.18 3.06
N LEU A 398 2.61 2.98 2.32
CA LEU A 398 3.99 2.65 1.92
C LEU A 398 4.94 2.41 3.10
N ASN A 399 4.95 3.34 4.04
CA ASN A 399 5.95 3.37 5.11
C ASN A 399 5.37 2.92 6.45
N SER A 400 4.23 2.22 6.41
CA SER A 400 3.63 1.57 7.57
C SER A 400 3.52 0.07 7.32
N PRO A 401 3.71 -0.77 8.35
CA PRO A 401 3.52 -2.21 8.20
C PRO A 401 2.15 -2.54 7.61
N ARG A 402 2.11 -3.50 6.67
CA ARG A 402 0.93 -3.80 5.84
C ARG A 402 -0.33 -4.07 6.68
N PHE A 403 -0.21 -4.77 7.81
CA PHE A 403 -1.33 -5.08 8.70
C PHE A 403 -2.05 -3.81 9.23
N THR A 404 -1.39 -2.65 9.25
CA THR A 404 -1.97 -1.36 9.65
C THR A 404 -3.14 -0.95 8.75
N CYS A 405 -3.05 -1.26 7.46
CA CYS A 405 -4.02 -0.84 6.45
C CYS A 405 -4.80 -2.02 5.83
N ALA A 406 -4.24 -3.23 5.87
CA ALA A 406 -4.79 -4.42 5.20
C ALA A 406 -6.10 -4.94 5.83
N GLY A 407 -6.56 -4.39 6.96
CA GLY A 407 -7.85 -4.76 7.54
C GLY A 407 -9.04 -4.62 6.56
N CYS A 408 -8.94 -3.72 5.58
CA CYS A 408 -9.95 -3.52 4.53
C CYS A 408 -9.58 -4.12 3.15
N HIS A 409 -8.40 -4.72 3.01
CA HIS A 409 -7.97 -5.32 1.74
C HIS A 409 -8.61 -6.70 1.56
N VAL A 410 -9.16 -7.01 0.40
CA VAL A 410 -9.85 -8.31 0.19
C VAL A 410 -8.92 -9.52 0.09
N GLY A 411 -7.61 -9.34 0.26
CA GLY A 411 -6.63 -10.42 0.35
C GLY A 411 -6.42 -10.90 1.79
N ASN A 412 -5.87 -12.11 1.94
CA ASN A 412 -5.62 -12.79 3.21
C ASN A 412 -4.25 -12.42 3.80
N GLY A 413 -3.84 -11.16 3.65
CA GLY A 413 -2.62 -10.61 4.27
C GLY A 413 -1.44 -10.46 3.31
N ARG A 414 -1.27 -11.36 2.32
CA ARG A 414 -0.17 -11.26 1.35
C ARG A 414 -0.39 -10.18 0.29
N PHE A 415 0.69 -9.65 -0.27
CA PHE A 415 0.61 -8.76 -1.42
C PHE A 415 0.10 -9.50 -2.67
N PRO A 416 -0.78 -8.89 -3.48
CA PRO A 416 -1.21 -9.48 -4.74
C PRO A 416 -0.07 -9.44 -5.76
N ASN A 417 0.05 -10.51 -6.55
CA ASN A 417 0.83 -10.47 -7.77
C ASN A 417 0.03 -9.74 -8.86
N SER A 418 0.73 -8.93 -9.66
CA SER A 418 0.11 -8.26 -10.81
C SER A 418 -0.35 -9.25 -11.88
N GLU A 419 0.32 -10.40 -11.98
CA GLU A 419 0.01 -11.47 -12.91
C GLU A 419 -0.20 -12.80 -12.19
N LEU A 420 -1.14 -13.61 -12.70
CA LEU A 420 -1.33 -14.97 -12.24
C LEU A 420 -0.21 -15.88 -12.75
N PRO A 421 0.43 -16.67 -11.87
CA PRO A 421 1.41 -17.66 -12.29
C PRO A 421 0.88 -18.63 -13.36
N LEU A 422 1.79 -19.05 -14.25
CA LEU A 422 1.49 -20.09 -15.25
C LEU A 422 1.47 -21.49 -14.62
N ASP A 423 2.32 -21.72 -13.59
CA ASP A 423 2.27 -22.95 -12.83
C ASP A 423 0.96 -23.04 -12.05
N LYS A 424 0.33 -24.23 -12.09
CA LYS A 424 -0.99 -24.43 -11.49
C LYS A 424 -0.95 -24.34 -9.96
N THR A 425 0.12 -24.84 -9.35
CA THR A 425 0.26 -24.86 -7.89
C THR A 425 0.50 -23.45 -7.38
N GLU A 426 1.41 -22.72 -8.02
CA GLU A 426 1.69 -21.32 -7.70
C GLU A 426 0.44 -20.44 -7.94
N ARG A 427 -0.30 -20.69 -9.03
CA ARG A 427 -1.58 -19.99 -9.28
C ARG A 427 -2.59 -20.27 -8.19
N GLN A 428 -2.76 -21.52 -7.80
CA GLN A 428 -3.71 -21.90 -6.76
C GLN A 428 -3.33 -21.24 -5.43
N ALA A 429 -2.03 -21.20 -5.12
CA ALA A 429 -1.51 -20.51 -3.93
C ALA A 429 -1.79 -19.00 -4.00
N GLU A 430 -1.59 -18.35 -5.15
CA GLU A 430 -1.90 -16.93 -5.35
C GLU A 430 -3.40 -16.65 -5.17
N LEU A 431 -4.26 -17.43 -5.83
CA LEU A 431 -5.71 -17.28 -5.69
C LEU A 431 -6.18 -17.53 -4.25
N SER A 432 -5.51 -18.44 -3.53
CA SER A 432 -5.80 -18.74 -2.12
C SER A 432 -5.45 -17.60 -1.16
N ASN A 433 -4.89 -16.49 -1.66
CA ASN A 433 -4.81 -15.23 -0.94
C ASN A 433 -6.10 -14.40 -1.05
N ILE A 434 -7.15 -14.77 -1.79
CA ILE A 434 -8.38 -13.97 -1.91
C ILE A 434 -9.37 -14.33 -0.80
N ASP A 435 -9.60 -13.44 0.16
CA ASP A 435 -10.48 -13.68 1.30
C ASP A 435 -11.95 -13.46 0.92
N CYS A 436 -12.60 -14.55 0.49
CA CYS A 436 -13.98 -14.54 0.01
C CYS A 436 -14.99 -14.13 1.10
N LEU A 437 -14.71 -14.42 2.36
CA LEU A 437 -15.67 -14.22 3.45
C LEU A 437 -15.84 -12.75 3.82
N MET A 438 -14.88 -11.88 3.47
CA MET A 438 -15.00 -10.43 3.71
C MET A 438 -16.23 -9.81 3.06
N CYS A 439 -16.58 -10.28 1.86
CA CYS A 439 -17.73 -9.75 1.10
C CYS A 439 -18.96 -10.65 1.23
N HIS A 440 -18.75 -11.95 1.46
CA HIS A 440 -19.81 -12.97 1.44
C HIS A 440 -20.27 -13.45 2.82
N GLN A 441 -19.82 -12.81 3.91
CA GLN A 441 -20.27 -13.12 5.27
C GLN A 441 -20.31 -11.87 6.18
N ASP A 442 -21.52 -11.44 6.55
CA ASP A 442 -21.79 -10.25 7.37
C ASP A 442 -21.18 -10.27 8.78
N SER A 443 -20.99 -11.45 9.36
CA SER A 443 -20.40 -11.59 10.69
C SER A 443 -18.88 -11.74 10.66
N TYR A 444 -18.27 -11.83 9.47
CA TYR A 444 -16.87 -12.18 9.33
C TYR A 444 -15.96 -11.11 9.92
N LYS A 445 -15.02 -11.59 10.72
CA LYS A 445 -13.93 -10.82 11.31
C LYS A 445 -12.69 -11.67 11.17
N ARG A 446 -11.55 -11.02 11.08
CA ARG A 446 -10.26 -11.69 10.91
C ARG A 446 -9.18 -10.92 11.63
N PHE A 447 -8.06 -11.58 11.88
CA PHE A 447 -6.96 -10.98 12.61
C PHE A 447 -5.63 -11.60 12.17
N PRO A 448 -4.51 -10.87 12.23
CA PRO A 448 -3.22 -11.45 11.89
C PRO A 448 -2.95 -12.73 12.68
N ASN A 449 -2.51 -13.77 11.96
CA ASN A 449 -2.05 -15.04 12.47
C ASN A 449 -0.51 -15.00 12.65
N GLY A 450 0.03 -15.94 13.43
CA GLY A 450 1.47 -16.15 13.62
C GLY A 450 2.02 -15.56 14.92
N ASP A 451 3.34 -15.36 14.93
CA ASP A 451 4.06 -14.83 16.07
C ASP A 451 3.89 -13.31 16.20
N PHE A 452 4.07 -12.82 17.42
CA PHE A 452 3.96 -11.40 17.74
C PHE A 452 5.18 -10.93 18.52
N GLU A 453 5.77 -9.82 18.07
CA GLU A 453 6.79 -9.10 18.82
C GLU A 453 6.16 -8.07 19.78
N PRO A 454 6.87 -7.61 20.82
CA PRO A 454 6.34 -6.61 21.74
C PRO A 454 5.97 -5.29 21.04
N LEU A 455 4.74 -4.81 21.28
CA LEU A 455 4.31 -3.47 20.91
C LEU A 455 4.61 -2.52 22.08
N GLU A 456 5.43 -1.51 21.82
CA GLU A 456 5.77 -0.46 22.78
C GLU A 456 5.09 0.84 22.36
N ILE A 457 4.33 1.43 23.28
CA ILE A 457 3.62 2.69 23.07
C ILE A 457 4.21 3.72 24.04
N VAL A 458 4.58 4.88 23.53
CA VAL A 458 5.06 6.01 24.35
C VAL A 458 3.96 6.41 25.33
N GLU A 459 4.33 6.53 26.60
CA GLU A 459 3.39 6.85 27.68
C GLU A 459 3.01 8.34 27.68
N MET A 460 1.84 8.64 28.22
CA MET A 460 1.36 10.01 28.37
C MET A 460 2.00 10.70 29.58
N GLY A 461 2.67 11.82 29.32
CA GLY A 461 3.21 12.72 30.34
C GLY A 461 2.12 13.45 31.14
N ALA A 462 2.54 14.13 32.21
CA ALA A 462 1.62 14.87 33.08
C ALA A 462 0.90 16.05 32.40
N ASP A 463 1.42 16.52 31.26
CA ASP A 463 0.84 17.56 30.41
C ASP A 463 -0.12 17.01 29.35
N GLY A 464 -0.36 15.70 29.33
CA GLY A 464 -1.24 15.03 28.37
C GLY A 464 -0.60 14.76 27.00
N LYS A 465 0.72 14.96 26.87
CA LYS A 465 1.48 14.76 25.63
C LYS A 465 2.34 13.48 25.69
N PRO A 466 2.80 12.95 24.54
CA PRO A 466 3.73 11.83 24.55
C PRO A 466 5.05 12.20 25.24
N ASP A 467 5.46 11.39 26.22
CA ASP A 467 6.70 11.58 26.97
C ASP A 467 7.61 10.35 26.82
N PRO A 468 8.58 10.36 25.89
CA PRO A 468 9.48 9.24 25.67
C PRO A 468 10.48 9.01 26.82
N SER A 469 10.53 9.89 27.83
CA SER A 469 11.36 9.69 29.02
C SER A 469 10.72 8.75 30.05
N LEU A 470 9.41 8.48 29.93
CA LEU A 470 8.69 7.53 30.77
C LEU A 470 8.82 6.10 30.21
N PRO A 471 8.74 5.06 31.06
CA PRO A 471 8.66 3.69 30.60
C PRO A 471 7.47 3.50 29.65
N PRO A 472 7.64 2.88 28.48
CA PRO A 472 6.56 2.70 27.53
C PRO A 472 5.52 1.70 28.05
N ILE A 473 4.30 1.82 27.53
CA ILE A 473 3.26 0.80 27.68
C ILE A 473 3.64 -0.35 26.74
N VAL A 474 4.01 -1.49 27.32
CA VAL A 474 4.36 -2.69 26.55
C VAL A 474 3.16 -3.63 26.46
N ARG A 475 2.91 -4.15 25.25
CA ARG A 475 1.94 -5.20 24.95
C ARG A 475 2.66 -6.38 24.34
N THR A 476 2.38 -7.58 24.81
CA THR A 476 3.06 -8.82 24.40
C THR A 476 2.03 -9.88 23.99
N GLY A 477 2.51 -10.99 23.40
CA GLY A 477 1.64 -12.02 22.84
C GLY A 477 0.75 -11.46 21.74
N SER A 478 -0.49 -11.93 21.63
CA SER A 478 -1.45 -11.48 20.60
C SER A 478 -1.76 -9.96 20.63
N GLN A 479 -1.42 -9.27 21.72
CA GLN A 479 -1.52 -7.81 21.85
C GLN A 479 -0.31 -7.06 21.27
N GLY A 480 0.71 -7.78 20.81
CA GLY A 480 1.92 -7.24 20.20
C GLY A 480 1.75 -6.80 18.75
N ILE A 481 2.88 -6.72 18.04
CA ILE A 481 2.96 -6.43 16.61
C ILE A 481 3.05 -7.79 15.89
N PRO A 482 2.20 -8.06 14.89
CA PRO A 482 2.34 -9.27 14.08
C PRO A 482 3.69 -9.28 13.39
N VAL A 483 4.43 -10.38 13.53
CA VAL A 483 5.67 -10.59 12.79
C VAL A 483 5.31 -10.84 11.33
N VAL A 484 5.95 -10.10 10.44
CA VAL A 484 5.81 -10.26 8.98
C VAL A 484 7.08 -10.89 8.42
N ASP A 485 6.97 -11.56 7.27
CA ASP A 485 8.15 -12.08 6.58
C ASP A 485 9.10 -10.91 6.21
N PRO A 486 10.39 -10.96 6.56
CA PRO A 486 11.28 -9.80 6.42
C PRO A 486 11.63 -9.45 4.98
N VAL A 487 11.34 -10.32 4.01
CA VAL A 487 11.67 -10.13 2.59
C VAL A 487 10.43 -9.73 1.79
N THR A 488 9.34 -10.46 1.99
CA THR A 488 8.07 -10.29 1.27
C THR A 488 7.14 -9.32 1.98
N LEU A 489 7.37 -9.06 3.27
CA LEU A 489 6.50 -8.27 4.16
C LEU A 489 5.08 -8.87 4.29
N ASP A 490 4.95 -10.14 3.93
CA ASP A 490 3.71 -10.90 3.98
C ASP A 490 3.39 -11.35 5.40
N PHE A 491 2.10 -11.48 5.67
CA PHE A 491 1.52 -12.15 6.83
C PHE A 491 0.20 -12.77 6.41
N GLU A 492 -0.43 -13.56 7.29
CA GLU A 492 -1.73 -14.16 7.02
C GLU A 492 -2.79 -13.70 8.02
N PHE A 493 -4.03 -13.58 7.56
CA PHE A 493 -5.17 -13.43 8.46
C PHE A 493 -5.76 -14.81 8.79
N GLU A 494 -6.25 -14.98 10.03
CA GLU A 494 -7.15 -16.06 10.43
C GLU A 494 -8.54 -15.54 10.81
N PRO A 495 -9.62 -16.32 10.60
CA PRO A 495 -10.95 -15.98 11.08
C PRO A 495 -10.98 -15.80 12.60
N ALA A 496 -11.63 -14.71 13.05
CA ALA A 496 -11.67 -14.34 14.45
C ALA A 496 -12.79 -15.03 15.24
N ASP A 497 -12.87 -16.35 15.18
CA ASP A 497 -13.88 -17.14 15.91
C ASP A 497 -13.43 -17.52 17.33
N ALA A 498 -14.27 -18.24 18.07
CA ALA A 498 -13.96 -18.64 19.45
C ALA A 498 -12.76 -19.60 19.58
N ASN A 499 -12.32 -20.21 18.47
CA ASN A 499 -11.21 -21.14 18.41
C ASN A 499 -9.92 -20.48 17.89
N SER A 500 -9.93 -19.18 17.63
CA SER A 500 -8.74 -18.45 17.21
C SER A 500 -7.91 -18.00 18.42
N THR A 501 -6.66 -17.60 18.16
CA THR A 501 -5.71 -17.10 19.17
C THR A 501 -6.12 -15.73 19.78
N LEU A 502 -7.32 -15.23 19.42
CA LEU A 502 -7.74 -13.85 19.61
C LEU A 502 -8.59 -13.55 20.83
N VAL A 503 -9.00 -14.57 21.58
CA VAL A 503 -9.86 -14.38 22.76
C VAL A 503 -9.19 -13.48 23.80
N ASP A 504 -7.85 -13.38 23.77
CA ASP A 504 -7.04 -12.53 24.65
C ASP A 504 -6.96 -11.05 24.23
N LEU A 505 -7.51 -10.68 23.07
CA LEU A 505 -7.42 -9.32 22.53
C LEU A 505 -8.49 -8.35 23.04
N GLY A 506 -9.46 -8.85 23.82
CA GLY A 506 -10.62 -8.06 24.27
C GLY A 506 -11.63 -7.74 23.15
N GLY A 507 -11.35 -8.15 21.91
CA GLY A 507 -12.30 -8.10 20.81
C GLY A 507 -13.34 -9.21 20.95
N SER A 508 -14.62 -8.91 20.69
CA SER A 508 -15.63 -9.97 20.66
C SER A 508 -15.41 -10.84 19.42
N PRO A 509 -15.23 -12.17 19.59
CA PRO A 509 -15.10 -13.07 18.46
C PRO A 509 -16.34 -13.01 17.57
N MET A 510 -16.23 -13.56 16.37
CA MET A 510 -17.39 -13.88 15.54
C MET A 510 -18.36 -14.73 16.35
N MET A 511 -19.67 -14.47 16.20
CA MET A 511 -20.69 -15.25 16.91
C MET A 511 -20.79 -16.70 16.42
N GLN A 512 -20.27 -16.98 15.24
CA GLN A 512 -20.24 -18.27 14.59
C GLN A 512 -18.80 -18.66 14.30
N ASP A 513 -18.53 -19.97 14.29
CA ASP A 513 -17.23 -20.51 13.89
C ASP A 513 -16.99 -20.34 12.38
N ARG A 514 -15.73 -20.50 11.97
CA ARG A 514 -15.28 -20.37 10.57
C ARG A 514 -15.95 -21.34 9.60
N VAL A 515 -16.30 -22.56 10.04
CA VAL A 515 -17.00 -23.54 9.19
C VAL A 515 -18.42 -23.07 8.96
N SER A 516 -19.14 -22.70 10.02
CA SER A 516 -20.47 -22.09 9.95
C SER A 516 -20.48 -20.82 9.09
N ALA A 517 -19.43 -20.00 9.15
CA ALA A 517 -19.23 -18.84 8.27
C ALA A 517 -19.14 -19.20 6.80
N ALA A 518 -18.36 -20.22 6.45
CA ALA A 518 -18.25 -20.74 5.09
C ALA A 518 -19.55 -21.42 4.60
N GLN A 519 -20.24 -22.16 5.47
CA GLN A 519 -21.52 -22.80 5.14
C GLN A 519 -22.64 -21.80 4.85
N SER A 520 -22.60 -20.63 5.48
CA SER A 520 -23.66 -19.60 5.41
C SER A 520 -23.31 -18.40 4.53
N VAL A 521 -22.34 -18.54 3.62
CA VAL A 521 -22.02 -17.48 2.66
C VAL A 521 -23.23 -17.06 1.84
N HIS A 522 -23.28 -15.78 1.51
CA HIS A 522 -24.40 -15.17 0.81
C HIS A 522 -23.93 -14.13 -0.22
N ALA A 523 -24.85 -13.65 -1.06
CA ALA A 523 -24.59 -12.48 -1.90
C ALA A 523 -24.23 -11.26 -1.02
N THR A 524 -23.43 -10.34 -1.55
CA THR A 524 -22.99 -9.15 -0.80
C THR A 524 -24.18 -8.36 -0.25
N THR A 525 -24.07 -7.90 0.99
CA THR A 525 -25.08 -7.05 1.62
C THR A 525 -24.51 -5.65 1.84
N ARG A 526 -25.35 -4.70 2.26
CA ARG A 526 -24.85 -3.39 2.72
C ARG A 526 -23.88 -3.55 3.88
N LYS A 527 -24.13 -4.49 4.79
CA LYS A 527 -23.29 -4.72 5.98
C LYS A 527 -21.92 -5.28 5.61
N SER A 528 -21.84 -6.23 4.68
CA SER A 528 -20.54 -6.76 4.24
C SER A 528 -19.70 -5.70 3.51
N CYS A 529 -20.31 -4.87 2.64
CA CYS A 529 -19.62 -3.74 2.01
C CYS A 529 -19.15 -2.69 3.03
N LEU A 530 -20.05 -2.30 3.95
CA LEU A 530 -19.78 -1.26 4.95
C LEU A 530 -18.83 -1.73 6.07
N SER A 531 -18.50 -3.02 6.15
CA SER A 531 -17.45 -3.52 7.05
C SER A 531 -16.12 -2.77 6.87
N CYS A 532 -15.84 -2.34 5.63
CA CYS A 532 -14.66 -1.59 5.22
C CYS A 532 -15.02 -0.17 4.79
N HIS A 533 -16.01 0.00 3.90
CA HIS A 533 -16.31 1.30 3.29
C HIS A 533 -16.79 2.36 4.29
N ALA A 534 -17.47 1.95 5.37
CA ALA A 534 -17.88 2.87 6.43
C ALA A 534 -16.71 3.31 7.31
N LYS A 535 -15.66 2.48 7.44
CA LYS A 535 -14.56 2.65 8.39
C LYS A 535 -13.30 3.26 7.76
N ALA A 536 -13.35 3.58 6.48
CA ALA A 536 -12.24 4.19 5.77
C ALA A 536 -11.78 5.48 6.48
N GLY A 537 -10.46 5.66 6.61
CA GLY A 537 -9.87 6.80 7.34
C GLY A 537 -9.67 6.56 8.85
N GLY A 538 -9.93 5.35 9.35
CA GLY A 538 -9.64 4.95 10.73
C GLY A 538 -10.85 4.88 11.67
N GLY A 539 -12.06 5.15 11.16
CA GLY A 539 -13.28 5.13 11.97
C GLY A 539 -14.56 5.22 11.14
N ASP A 540 -15.69 4.87 11.75
CA ASP A 540 -17.01 4.92 11.10
C ASP A 540 -17.36 6.34 10.64
N GLY A 541 -17.84 6.50 9.41
CA GLY A 541 -18.22 7.78 8.80
C GLY A 541 -17.07 8.74 8.54
N THR A 542 -15.82 8.36 8.82
CA THR A 542 -14.69 9.31 8.90
C THR A 542 -14.31 9.89 7.54
N LYS A 543 -14.10 9.05 6.52
CA LYS A 543 -13.57 9.51 5.23
C LYS A 543 -14.60 10.09 4.28
N ARG A 544 -15.62 9.34 3.88
CA ARG A 544 -16.47 9.73 2.73
C ARG A 544 -17.53 10.78 3.07
N GLY A 545 -18.00 10.80 4.31
CA GLY A 545 -19.08 11.70 4.75
C GLY A 545 -20.48 11.30 4.27
N ASP A 546 -20.61 10.61 3.14
CA ASP A 546 -21.85 9.99 2.68
C ASP A 546 -21.91 8.47 2.91
N LEU A 547 -20.85 7.85 3.43
CA LEU A 547 -20.81 6.41 3.78
C LEU A 547 -20.49 6.21 5.26
N SER A 548 -21.36 5.50 5.96
CA SER A 548 -21.21 5.10 7.37
C SER A 548 -22.03 3.84 7.67
N SER A 549 -21.86 3.27 8.87
CA SER A 549 -22.64 2.11 9.32
C SER A 549 -24.15 2.39 9.41
N ALA A 550 -24.56 3.67 9.47
CA ALA A 550 -25.97 4.06 9.44
C ALA A 550 -26.69 3.67 8.13
N LEU A 551 -25.95 3.35 7.07
CA LEU A 551 -26.49 2.89 5.79
C LEU A 551 -26.77 1.38 5.74
N ILE A 552 -26.52 0.62 6.81
CA ILE A 552 -26.88 -0.80 6.85
C ILE A 552 -28.40 -0.98 6.77
N ASP A 553 -29.13 -0.18 7.55
CA ASP A 553 -30.59 -0.09 7.50
C ASP A 553 -31.03 1.36 7.81
N PRO A 554 -30.90 2.26 6.82
CA PRO A 554 -31.15 3.68 7.04
C PRO A 554 -32.64 3.99 7.08
N ALA A 555 -33.01 5.04 7.81
CA ALA A 555 -34.29 5.70 7.60
C ALA A 555 -34.31 6.41 6.23
N PRO A 556 -35.49 6.65 5.63
CA PRO A 556 -35.61 7.39 4.35
C PRO A 556 -34.97 8.79 4.34
N SER A 557 -34.83 9.43 5.51
CA SER A 557 -34.15 10.72 5.66
C SER A 557 -32.62 10.62 5.61
N ILE A 558 -32.05 9.43 5.79
CA ILE A 558 -30.62 9.19 5.63
C ILE A 558 -30.35 8.83 4.17
N ASP A 559 -30.98 7.76 3.67
CA ASP A 559 -30.91 7.36 2.26
C ASP A 559 -32.18 6.60 1.86
N ILE A 560 -32.94 7.11 0.87
CA ILE A 560 -34.19 6.52 0.40
C ILE A 560 -33.98 5.23 -0.40
N HIS A 561 -32.87 5.10 -1.12
CA HIS A 561 -32.60 3.94 -1.97
C HIS A 561 -32.22 2.72 -1.13
N MET A 562 -31.41 2.92 -0.10
CA MET A 562 -30.96 1.84 0.79
C MET A 562 -31.94 1.56 1.94
N SER A 563 -32.90 2.45 2.22
CA SER A 563 -33.84 2.25 3.32
C SER A 563 -34.73 1.04 3.11
N SER A 564 -34.92 0.24 4.16
CA SER A 564 -35.92 -0.84 4.20
C SER A 564 -37.37 -0.35 4.06
N SER A 565 -37.61 0.94 4.32
CA SER A 565 -38.91 1.61 4.08
C SER A 565 -38.99 2.34 2.74
N GLY A 566 -37.91 2.34 1.96
CA GLY A 566 -37.82 2.85 0.59
C GLY A 566 -37.64 1.72 -0.41
N GLU A 567 -36.64 1.83 -1.29
CA GLU A 567 -36.37 0.83 -2.33
C GLU A 567 -35.59 -0.41 -1.81
N ASN A 568 -34.98 -0.31 -0.62
CA ASN A 568 -34.21 -1.35 0.05
C ASN A 568 -33.09 -1.98 -0.81
N LEU A 569 -32.45 -1.18 -1.66
CA LEU A 569 -31.36 -1.63 -2.53
C LEU A 569 -30.12 -2.00 -1.71
N SER A 570 -29.44 -3.06 -2.13
CA SER A 570 -28.06 -3.36 -1.76
C SER A 570 -27.08 -2.47 -2.52
N CYS A 571 -25.81 -2.48 -2.13
CA CYS A 571 -24.77 -1.77 -2.90
C CYS A 571 -24.64 -2.36 -4.32
N ALA A 572 -24.72 -3.69 -4.44
CA ALA A 572 -24.53 -4.40 -5.70
C ALA A 572 -25.60 -4.06 -6.75
N ASP A 573 -26.82 -3.69 -6.35
CA ASP A 573 -27.89 -3.32 -7.28
C ASP A 573 -27.51 -2.12 -8.18
N CYS A 574 -26.64 -1.23 -7.68
CA CYS A 574 -26.09 -0.11 -8.46
C CYS A 574 -24.66 -0.39 -8.96
N HIS A 575 -23.85 -1.06 -8.15
CA HIS A 575 -22.41 -1.14 -8.35
C HIS A 575 -21.93 -2.41 -9.07
N ASP A 576 -22.73 -3.45 -9.25
CA ASP A 576 -22.27 -4.67 -9.91
C ASP A 576 -22.02 -4.46 -11.42
N ALA A 577 -20.80 -4.77 -11.89
CA ALA A 577 -20.43 -4.81 -13.30
C ALA A 577 -20.31 -6.25 -13.86
N GLY A 578 -20.55 -7.27 -13.03
CA GLY A 578 -20.31 -8.66 -13.34
C GLY A 578 -18.82 -9.05 -13.24
N GLY A 579 -18.55 -10.34 -13.10
CA GLY A 579 -17.17 -10.86 -13.05
C GLY A 579 -16.35 -10.31 -11.88
N HIS A 580 -16.96 -10.12 -10.70
CA HIS A 580 -16.33 -9.50 -9.52
C HIS A 580 -15.74 -8.11 -9.78
N ARG A 581 -16.32 -7.38 -10.73
CA ARG A 581 -15.97 -5.98 -11.02
C ARG A 581 -17.02 -5.03 -10.44
N VAL A 582 -16.55 -3.89 -9.96
CA VAL A 582 -17.40 -2.89 -9.29
C VAL A 582 -17.39 -1.57 -10.05
N LYS A 583 -18.56 -1.05 -10.42
CA LYS A 583 -18.76 0.24 -11.06
C LYS A 583 -18.56 1.40 -10.09
N GLY A 584 -18.18 2.53 -10.65
CA GLY A 584 -18.17 3.81 -9.95
C GLY A 584 -16.85 4.13 -9.26
N ARG A 585 -16.56 5.43 -9.20
CA ARG A 585 -15.31 5.98 -8.69
C ARG A 585 -15.57 7.30 -7.98
N GLY A 586 -14.98 7.44 -6.79
CA GLY A 586 -14.90 8.73 -6.11
C GLY A 586 -13.81 9.61 -6.72
N LEU A 587 -13.99 10.93 -6.71
CA LEU A 587 -13.06 11.90 -7.31
C LEU A 587 -11.59 11.72 -6.90
N ASP A 588 -11.35 11.39 -5.63
CA ASP A 588 -10.04 11.20 -5.00
C ASP A 588 -9.46 9.77 -5.18
N LEU A 589 -10.20 8.88 -5.85
CA LEU A 589 -9.72 7.55 -6.23
C LEU A 589 -8.99 7.62 -7.56
N ARG A 590 -8.01 6.74 -7.77
CA ARG A 590 -7.17 6.74 -8.98
C ARG A 590 -7.65 5.68 -9.98
N PRO A 591 -7.61 4.38 -9.67
CA PRO A 591 -8.04 3.35 -10.60
C PRO A 591 -9.56 3.19 -10.63
N ASN A 592 -10.03 2.69 -11.76
CA ASN A 592 -11.37 2.15 -11.94
C ASN A 592 -11.30 0.64 -12.13
N ASP A 593 -12.31 -0.06 -11.64
CA ASP A 593 -12.46 -1.48 -11.96
C ASP A 593 -13.00 -1.69 -13.39
N VAL A 594 -13.88 -0.78 -13.82
CA VAL A 594 -14.44 -0.70 -15.18
C VAL A 594 -14.60 0.75 -15.61
N ALA A 595 -14.58 1.02 -16.91
CA ALA A 595 -14.69 2.38 -17.43
C ALA A 595 -16.08 3.00 -17.22
N GLU A 596 -17.12 2.16 -17.17
CA GLU A 596 -18.49 2.60 -16.99
C GLU A 596 -18.73 3.22 -15.60
N HIS A 597 -19.30 4.42 -15.60
CA HIS A 597 -19.81 5.07 -14.40
C HIS A 597 -21.32 4.83 -14.31
N PHE A 598 -21.81 4.50 -13.11
CA PHE A 598 -23.25 4.53 -12.88
C PHE A 598 -23.70 5.98 -12.71
N THR A 599 -24.90 6.30 -13.20
CA THR A 599 -25.53 7.61 -13.01
C THR A 599 -26.99 7.43 -12.63
N CYS A 600 -27.59 8.45 -12.01
CA CYS A 600 -29.01 8.45 -11.67
C CYS A 600 -29.90 8.23 -12.91
N GLU A 601 -29.44 8.66 -14.09
CA GLU A 601 -30.20 8.49 -15.34
C GLU A 601 -30.33 7.03 -15.81
N SER A 602 -29.56 6.11 -15.23
CA SER A 602 -29.67 4.68 -15.52
C SER A 602 -31.02 4.10 -15.08
N CYS A 603 -31.65 4.70 -14.06
CA CYS A 603 -32.97 4.30 -13.55
C CYS A 603 -34.03 5.41 -13.72
N HIS A 604 -33.61 6.68 -13.82
CA HIS A 604 -34.52 7.83 -13.86
C HIS A 604 -34.38 8.64 -15.15
N ASP A 605 -35.38 8.61 -16.04
CA ASP A 605 -35.43 9.51 -17.22
C ASP A 605 -36.42 10.66 -16.97
N LYS A 606 -35.91 11.90 -16.92
CA LYS A 606 -36.68 13.14 -16.72
C LYS A 606 -37.73 13.02 -15.60
N PRO A 607 -37.27 12.78 -14.36
CA PRO A 607 -38.15 12.34 -13.28
C PRO A 607 -39.20 13.37 -12.86
N HIS A 608 -39.04 14.66 -13.23
CA HIS A 608 -39.97 15.70 -12.81
C HIS A 608 -41.13 15.91 -13.78
N GLY A 609 -41.07 15.34 -14.99
CA GLY A 609 -42.09 15.49 -16.02
C GLY A 609 -42.30 16.93 -16.50
N ASP A 610 -41.33 17.82 -16.29
CA ASP A 610 -41.44 19.26 -16.55
C ASP A 610 -40.52 19.77 -17.67
N TYR A 611 -39.83 18.86 -18.35
CA TYR A 611 -38.83 19.17 -19.36
C TYR A 611 -39.32 20.20 -20.39
N SER A 612 -38.56 21.30 -20.50
CA SER A 612 -38.77 22.31 -21.52
C SER A 612 -37.47 22.93 -21.97
N ASN A 613 -37.16 22.85 -23.26
CA ASN A 613 -36.00 23.52 -23.83
C ASN A 613 -36.05 25.05 -23.72
N ARG A 614 -37.25 25.62 -23.52
CA ARG A 614 -37.46 27.08 -23.47
C ARG A 614 -37.66 27.61 -22.05
N ASN A 615 -38.23 26.83 -21.15
CA ASN A 615 -38.42 27.27 -19.76
C ASN A 615 -37.13 27.09 -18.97
N GLY A 616 -36.59 28.17 -18.43
CA GLY A 616 -35.40 28.13 -17.57
C GLY A 616 -35.67 27.44 -16.23
N SER A 617 -36.91 27.49 -15.73
CA SER A 617 -37.30 26.94 -14.43
C SER A 617 -37.63 25.45 -14.45
N SER A 618 -37.54 24.77 -15.61
CA SER A 618 -37.75 23.31 -15.68
C SER A 618 -36.65 22.59 -14.91
N ARG A 619 -37.00 21.72 -13.97
CA ARG A 619 -36.05 20.91 -13.20
C ARG A 619 -35.37 19.86 -14.07
N ASP A 620 -36.09 19.23 -14.99
CA ASP A 620 -35.49 18.30 -15.95
C ASP A 620 -34.51 19.00 -16.89
N LYS A 621 -34.68 20.31 -17.13
CA LYS A 621 -33.67 21.11 -17.82
C LYS A 621 -32.45 21.40 -16.93
N HIS A 622 -32.63 21.67 -15.64
CA HIS A 622 -31.52 21.86 -14.71
C HIS A 622 -30.60 20.62 -14.67
N ALA A 623 -31.17 19.41 -14.73
CA ALA A 623 -30.43 18.15 -14.75
C ALA A 623 -29.38 18.03 -15.89
N THR A 624 -29.44 18.90 -16.90
CA THR A 624 -28.41 19.00 -17.96
C THR A 624 -27.11 19.65 -17.50
N ARG A 625 -27.12 20.40 -16.39
CA ARG A 625 -25.97 21.17 -15.87
C ARG A 625 -25.81 21.10 -14.35
N VAL A 626 -26.81 20.59 -13.64
CA VAL A 626 -26.79 20.35 -12.19
C VAL A 626 -26.94 18.85 -12.00
N ALA A 627 -26.04 18.22 -11.24
CA ALA A 627 -26.12 16.81 -10.94
C ALA A 627 -27.35 16.53 -10.06
N CYS A 628 -27.97 15.36 -10.21
CA CYS A 628 -29.10 14.96 -9.37
C CYS A 628 -28.72 15.02 -7.88
N GLN A 629 -27.51 14.57 -7.56
CA GLN A 629 -26.89 14.64 -6.24
C GLN A 629 -26.97 16.03 -5.62
N THR A 630 -26.73 17.11 -6.38
CA THR A 630 -26.73 18.48 -5.86
C THR A 630 -28.06 18.87 -5.23
N CYS A 631 -29.18 18.48 -5.85
CA CYS A 631 -30.50 18.80 -5.33
C CYS A 631 -30.96 17.78 -4.29
N HIS A 632 -30.57 16.51 -4.45
CA HIS A 632 -31.13 15.39 -3.69
C HIS A 632 -30.27 14.92 -2.51
N ILE A 633 -29.07 15.49 -2.32
CA ILE A 633 -28.20 15.28 -1.15
C ILE A 633 -27.95 16.67 -0.51
N PRO A 634 -28.96 17.26 0.16
CA PRO A 634 -28.85 18.62 0.70
C PRO A 634 -27.92 18.70 1.92
N THR A 635 -27.66 17.59 2.60
CA THR A 635 -26.70 17.47 3.69
C THR A 635 -25.96 16.12 3.62
N TYR A 636 -24.78 16.04 4.23
CA TYR A 636 -24.03 14.79 4.42
C TYR A 636 -23.58 14.64 5.87
N ALA A 637 -22.90 13.54 6.21
CA ALA A 637 -22.57 13.14 7.57
C ALA A 637 -23.84 13.01 8.44
N LYS A 638 -24.81 12.24 7.92
CA LYS A 638 -26.10 12.03 8.58
C LYS A 638 -25.99 10.91 9.60
N GLY A 639 -26.33 11.22 10.85
CA GLY A 639 -26.30 10.26 11.97
C GLY A 639 -24.90 9.91 12.49
N VAL A 640 -23.87 9.90 11.63
CA VAL A 640 -22.47 9.63 11.99
C VAL A 640 -21.60 10.81 11.56
N PRO A 641 -20.79 11.39 12.49
CA PRO A 641 -19.94 12.53 12.17
C PRO A 641 -18.84 12.13 11.20
N THR A 642 -18.45 13.05 10.33
CA THR A 642 -17.35 12.87 9.40
C THR A 642 -16.23 13.84 9.70
N GLU A 643 -15.01 13.43 9.41
CA GLU A 643 -13.83 14.28 9.62
C GLU A 643 -13.71 15.31 8.51
N THR A 644 -13.45 16.55 8.91
CA THR A 644 -13.24 17.70 8.03
C THR A 644 -11.80 18.19 8.07
N ASN A 645 -11.08 17.96 9.17
CA ASN A 645 -9.68 18.35 9.30
C ASN A 645 -8.89 17.34 10.15
N ARG A 646 -7.63 17.09 9.75
CA ARG A 646 -6.66 16.28 10.49
C ARG A 646 -5.36 17.01 10.77
N ASP A 647 -4.99 17.11 12.03
CA ASP A 647 -3.73 17.71 12.47
C ASP A 647 -2.83 16.68 13.15
N TRP A 648 -1.81 16.22 12.43
CA TRP A 648 -0.83 15.25 12.94
C TRP A 648 0.11 15.85 13.97
N GLU A 649 0.26 17.17 14.04
CA GLU A 649 1.11 17.84 15.02
C GLU A 649 0.44 17.95 16.41
N ASP A 650 -0.82 17.53 16.54
CA ASP A 650 -1.64 17.63 17.75
C ASP A 650 -2.12 16.24 18.20
N PRO A 651 -1.25 15.42 18.82
CA PRO A 651 -1.56 14.05 19.21
C PRO A 651 -2.42 13.99 20.48
N HIS A 652 -3.28 12.98 20.58
CA HIS A 652 -3.98 12.61 21.81
C HIS A 652 -4.02 11.10 22.01
N PHE A 653 -3.95 10.64 23.26
CA PHE A 653 -3.99 9.22 23.57
C PHE A 653 -5.42 8.67 23.52
N SER A 654 -5.60 7.48 22.93
CA SER A 654 -6.87 6.76 22.87
C SER A 654 -6.69 5.30 23.25
N ALA A 655 -7.40 4.87 24.30
CA ALA A 655 -7.41 3.46 24.71
C ALA A 655 -8.07 2.54 23.66
N ALA A 656 -8.94 3.09 22.81
CA ALA A 656 -9.60 2.32 21.75
C ALA A 656 -8.73 2.17 20.48
N ALA A 657 -7.66 2.94 20.35
CA ALA A 657 -6.75 2.85 19.22
C ALA A 657 -6.12 1.44 19.11
N CYS A 658 -5.69 1.09 17.90
CA CYS A 658 -5.06 -0.19 17.59
C CYS A 658 -5.88 -1.40 18.05
N ASN A 659 -7.20 -1.41 17.83
CA ASN A 659 -8.12 -2.48 18.27
C ASN A 659 -8.17 -2.67 19.80
N GLY A 660 -8.11 -1.59 20.57
CA GLY A 660 -8.17 -1.64 22.03
C GLY A 660 -6.81 -1.85 22.73
N ARG A 661 -5.71 -1.90 21.97
CA ARG A 661 -4.34 -1.96 22.52
C ARG A 661 -3.91 -0.65 23.17
N GLY A 662 -4.54 0.46 22.80
CA GLY A 662 -4.12 1.81 23.11
C GLY A 662 -3.16 2.36 22.05
N GLY A 663 -3.04 3.68 21.98
CA GLY A 663 -2.17 4.36 21.04
C GLY A 663 -2.50 5.85 20.91
N TRP A 664 -1.65 6.57 20.18
CA TRP A 664 -1.82 7.99 19.89
C TRP A 664 -2.59 8.19 18.58
N LEU A 665 -3.55 9.10 18.56
CA LEU A 665 -4.29 9.52 17.37
C LEU A 665 -4.06 11.00 17.11
N PRO A 666 -4.04 11.46 15.85
CA PRO A 666 -3.95 12.89 15.54
C PRO A 666 -5.24 13.60 15.98
N ARG A 667 -5.24 14.94 16.05
CA ARG A 667 -6.49 15.68 16.21
C ARG A 667 -7.32 15.49 14.95
N GLU A 668 -8.56 15.03 15.14
CA GLU A 668 -9.56 14.85 14.10
C GLU A 668 -10.74 15.77 14.40
N ASP A 669 -10.95 16.79 13.59
CA ASP A 669 -12.12 17.66 13.70
C ASP A 669 -13.27 17.00 12.93
N LYS A 670 -14.34 16.62 13.62
CA LYS A 670 -15.50 15.94 13.00
C LYS A 670 -16.80 16.71 13.22
N ALA A 671 -17.69 16.67 12.24
CA ALA A 671 -18.99 17.33 12.27
C ALA A 671 -20.10 16.50 11.62
N LEU A 672 -21.36 16.85 11.95
CA LEU A 672 -22.59 16.19 11.49
C LEU A 672 -23.42 17.13 10.61
N ASN A 673 -24.23 16.55 9.73
CA ASN A 673 -25.24 17.25 8.92
C ASN A 673 -24.67 18.47 8.17
N LEU A 674 -23.49 18.28 7.57
CA LEU A 674 -22.76 19.32 6.87
C LEU A 674 -23.42 19.67 5.54
N THR A 675 -23.30 20.94 5.15
CA THR A 675 -23.71 21.41 3.82
C THR A 675 -22.59 21.12 2.82
N PRO A 676 -22.87 20.47 1.67
CA PRO A 676 -21.87 20.31 0.63
C PRO A 676 -21.40 21.63 0.06
N THR A 677 -20.17 21.66 -0.45
CA THR A 677 -19.75 22.68 -1.42
C THR A 677 -20.09 22.24 -2.83
N TYR A 678 -20.12 23.16 -3.79
CA TYR A 678 -20.66 22.90 -5.12
C TYR A 678 -19.66 23.29 -6.20
N HIS A 679 -19.22 22.31 -6.98
CA HIS A 679 -18.17 22.50 -7.98
C HIS A 679 -18.56 21.89 -9.32
N TRP A 680 -18.07 22.48 -10.40
CA TRP A 680 -18.14 21.86 -11.72
C TRP A 680 -17.31 20.57 -11.73
N PHE A 681 -17.90 19.50 -12.24
CA PHE A 681 -17.24 18.21 -12.40
C PHE A 681 -17.68 17.56 -13.72
N ASP A 682 -16.71 17.15 -14.53
CA ASP A 682 -16.92 16.49 -15.84
C ASP A 682 -16.69 14.97 -15.81
N GLY A 683 -16.44 14.41 -14.62
CA GLY A 683 -16.09 13.00 -14.43
C GLY A 683 -14.58 12.73 -14.37
N THR A 684 -13.74 13.73 -14.63
CA THR A 684 -12.28 13.63 -14.55
C THR A 684 -11.71 14.48 -13.42
N SER A 685 -10.55 14.10 -12.89
CA SER A 685 -9.88 14.82 -11.81
C SER A 685 -8.36 14.84 -11.94
N GLN A 686 -7.73 15.86 -11.35
CA GLN A 686 -6.31 15.84 -11.05
C GLN A 686 -6.13 15.32 -9.63
N VAL A 687 -5.37 14.24 -9.46
CA VAL A 687 -5.13 13.63 -8.13
C VAL A 687 -3.63 13.48 -7.88
N TYR A 688 -3.16 13.94 -6.72
CA TYR A 688 -1.75 13.91 -6.34
C TYR A 688 -1.18 12.50 -6.33
N VAL A 689 0.03 12.35 -6.81
CA VAL A 689 0.78 11.10 -6.80
C VAL A 689 2.10 11.33 -6.08
N LEU A 690 2.49 10.41 -5.20
CA LEU A 690 3.76 10.53 -4.48
C LEU A 690 4.94 10.69 -5.44
N GLY A 691 5.85 11.60 -5.07
CA GLY A 691 7.01 11.99 -5.86
C GLY A 691 6.78 13.13 -6.85
N GLU A 692 5.55 13.62 -7.04
CA GLU A 692 5.30 14.82 -7.85
C GLU A 692 5.62 16.11 -7.08
N ASP A 693 6.03 17.14 -7.82
CA ASP A 693 6.23 18.47 -7.27
C ASP A 693 4.87 19.10 -6.97
N LEU A 694 4.67 19.52 -5.72
CA LEU A 694 3.42 20.15 -5.29
C LEU A 694 3.17 21.51 -5.97
N ALA A 695 4.17 22.10 -6.63
CA ALA A 695 4.00 23.33 -7.42
C ALA A 695 3.09 23.13 -8.65
N ASP A 696 2.93 21.89 -9.14
CA ASP A 696 2.07 21.55 -10.27
C ASP A 696 0.59 21.34 -9.87
N TYR A 697 0.29 21.48 -8.58
CA TYR A 697 -1.03 21.25 -8.02
C TYR A 697 -1.74 22.56 -7.64
N PRO A 698 -3.08 22.62 -7.80
CA PRO A 698 -3.84 23.81 -7.49
C PRO A 698 -3.86 24.11 -5.99
N VAL A 699 -4.07 25.38 -5.65
CA VAL A 699 -4.20 25.85 -4.28
C VAL A 699 -5.65 26.27 -4.03
N THR A 700 -6.24 25.75 -2.96
CA THR A 700 -7.52 26.21 -2.42
C THR A 700 -7.25 27.18 -1.28
N VAL A 701 -7.91 28.34 -1.32
CA VAL A 701 -7.94 29.29 -0.20
C VAL A 701 -9.03 28.84 0.77
N LEU A 702 -8.65 28.50 2.00
CA LEU A 702 -9.55 28.05 3.06
C LEU A 702 -10.36 29.23 3.62
N GLU A 703 -11.41 28.93 4.38
CA GLU A 703 -12.29 29.95 4.98
C GLU A 703 -11.57 30.94 5.89
N ASP A 704 -10.47 30.51 6.53
CA ASP A 704 -9.62 31.36 7.37
C ASP A 704 -8.63 32.22 6.58
N GLY A 705 -8.64 32.10 5.25
CA GLY A 705 -7.76 32.81 4.32
C GLY A 705 -6.39 32.17 4.11
N SER A 706 -6.13 31.00 4.70
CA SER A 706 -4.89 30.25 4.47
C SER A 706 -4.92 29.45 3.18
N ASP A 707 -3.74 29.21 2.60
CA ASP A 707 -3.58 28.42 1.38
C ASP A 707 -3.39 26.93 1.71
N ALA A 708 -4.08 26.06 0.98
CA ALA A 708 -3.92 24.62 1.05
C ALA A 708 -3.72 24.00 -0.34
N ILE A 709 -2.75 23.10 -0.46
CA ILE A 709 -2.47 22.42 -1.74
C ILE A 709 -3.51 21.33 -1.98
N THR A 710 -4.22 21.40 -3.09
CA THR A 710 -5.35 20.52 -3.41
C THR A 710 -4.87 19.25 -4.10
N LEU A 711 -4.89 18.15 -3.35
CA LEU A 711 -4.46 16.81 -3.78
C LEU A 711 -5.51 16.08 -4.60
N GLY A 712 -6.77 16.51 -4.58
CA GLY A 712 -7.85 15.91 -5.37
C GLY A 712 -8.76 17.00 -5.88
N GLN A 713 -8.59 17.38 -7.15
CA GLN A 713 -9.28 18.51 -7.79
C GLN A 713 -10.29 18.01 -8.84
N PRO A 714 -11.58 18.41 -8.77
CA PRO A 714 -12.52 18.17 -9.86
C PRO A 714 -12.14 19.01 -11.09
N ASN A 715 -12.21 18.40 -12.26
CA ASN A 715 -12.10 19.14 -13.52
C ASN A 715 -13.47 19.56 -14.03
N GLY A 716 -13.52 20.73 -14.67
CA GLY A 716 -14.69 21.25 -15.34
C GLY A 716 -14.97 22.71 -14.99
N TRP A 717 -15.73 23.36 -15.86
CA TRP A 717 -16.14 24.74 -15.69
C TRP A 717 -17.46 25.03 -16.43
N VAL A 718 -17.98 26.26 -16.33
CA VAL A 718 -19.25 26.69 -16.95
C VAL A 718 -19.27 26.59 -18.48
N ASN A 719 -18.12 26.44 -19.13
CA ASN A 719 -17.99 26.21 -20.58
C ASN A 719 -17.61 24.77 -20.93
N THR A 720 -17.30 23.93 -19.94
CA THR A 720 -16.90 22.54 -20.18
C THR A 720 -18.13 21.74 -20.59
N GLN A 721 -18.00 21.09 -21.75
CA GLN A 721 -19.04 20.25 -22.30
C GLN A 721 -19.31 19.08 -21.36
N ASN A 722 -20.59 18.82 -21.06
CA ASN A 722 -21.07 17.75 -20.18
C ASN A 722 -20.70 17.87 -18.68
N ALA A 723 -19.92 18.88 -18.27
CA ALA A 723 -19.72 19.15 -16.84
C ALA A 723 -21.07 19.46 -16.17
N LYS A 724 -21.23 18.99 -14.93
CA LYS A 724 -22.37 19.37 -14.08
C LYS A 724 -21.85 19.93 -12.76
N ILE A 725 -22.66 20.73 -12.09
CA ILE A 725 -22.40 21.14 -10.70
C ILE A 725 -22.70 19.92 -9.83
N TYR A 726 -21.73 19.49 -9.03
CA TYR A 726 -21.80 18.36 -8.10
C TYR A 726 -21.61 18.82 -6.66
N PRO A 727 -22.26 18.15 -5.68
CA PRO A 727 -21.98 18.37 -4.27
C PRO A 727 -20.68 17.66 -3.87
N MET A 728 -19.83 18.36 -3.13
CA MET A 728 -18.54 17.87 -2.65
C MET A 728 -18.46 17.95 -1.13
N LYS A 729 -17.76 16.97 -0.56
CA LYS A 729 -17.13 17.08 0.75
C LYS A 729 -15.71 17.61 0.54
N GLU A 730 -15.26 18.44 1.46
CA GLU A 730 -13.88 18.90 1.55
C GLU A 730 -13.22 18.36 2.81
N HIS A 731 -11.91 18.14 2.72
CA HIS A 731 -11.11 17.70 3.85
C HIS A 731 -9.73 18.33 3.80
N THR A 732 -9.25 18.82 4.93
CA THR A 732 -7.92 19.41 5.08
C THR A 732 -7.02 18.61 6.01
N SER A 733 -5.71 18.69 5.81
CA SER A 733 -4.75 18.13 6.75
C SER A 733 -3.44 18.87 6.73
N LYS A 734 -2.70 18.84 7.85
CA LYS A 734 -1.28 19.17 7.85
C LYS A 734 -0.45 17.96 7.45
N SER A 735 0.34 18.09 6.39
CA SER A 735 1.18 17.01 5.88
C SER A 735 2.63 17.44 5.70
N ALA A 736 3.55 16.50 5.90
CA ALA A 736 4.98 16.73 5.72
C ALA A 736 5.33 16.79 4.23
N VAL A 737 6.15 17.78 3.87
CA VAL A 737 6.63 18.06 2.52
C VAL A 737 8.15 18.07 2.59
N HIS A 738 8.77 17.24 1.76
CA HIS A 738 10.23 17.20 1.65
C HIS A 738 10.73 18.50 1.02
N ASP A 739 11.66 19.19 1.68
CA ASP A 739 12.04 20.55 1.28
C ASP A 739 12.80 20.59 -0.05
N ALA A 740 13.62 19.57 -0.34
CA ALA A 740 14.45 19.55 -1.53
C ALA A 740 13.68 19.21 -2.81
N SER A 741 12.69 18.31 -2.72
CA SER A 741 11.87 17.90 -3.89
C SER A 741 10.51 18.59 -3.96
N ASN A 742 10.08 19.30 -2.90
CA ASN A 742 8.75 19.87 -2.76
C ASN A 742 7.61 18.84 -2.97
N SER A 743 7.85 17.58 -2.61
CA SER A 743 6.87 16.49 -2.68
C SER A 743 6.43 16.05 -1.29
N LEU A 744 5.20 15.53 -1.15
CA LEU A 744 4.73 14.96 0.12
C LEU A 744 5.58 13.77 0.58
N ILE A 745 5.80 13.69 1.89
CA ILE A 745 6.39 12.54 2.58
C ILE A 745 5.25 11.66 3.11
N ALA A 746 5.25 10.39 2.71
CA ALA A 746 4.36 9.38 3.24
C ALA A 746 4.82 8.95 4.65
N HIS A 747 4.56 9.76 5.68
CA HIS A 747 4.91 9.41 7.07
C HIS A 747 4.33 8.05 7.49
N SER A 748 4.98 7.40 8.45
CA SER A 748 4.49 6.14 9.02
C SER A 748 3.33 6.40 10.00
N THR A 749 2.10 6.07 9.62
CA THR A 749 0.93 6.11 10.52
C THR A 749 1.13 5.18 11.72
N PHE A 750 1.76 4.02 11.51
CA PHE A 750 2.03 3.07 12.60
C PHE A 750 3.00 3.64 13.65
N GLU A 751 4.09 4.26 13.21
CA GLU A 751 5.04 4.91 14.14
C GLU A 751 4.37 6.08 14.86
N PHE A 752 3.51 6.84 14.19
CA PHE A 752 2.73 7.86 14.87
C PHE A 752 1.83 7.26 15.96
N PHE A 753 1.12 6.16 15.69
CA PHE A 753 0.25 5.53 16.68
C PHE A 753 1.01 5.00 17.90
N ARG A 754 2.26 4.55 17.71
CA ARG A 754 3.14 4.13 18.82
C ARG A 754 3.69 5.31 19.61
N THR A 755 4.09 6.39 18.94
CA THR A 755 4.95 7.42 19.56
C THR A 755 4.23 8.72 19.88
N GLY A 756 3.12 9.01 19.19
CA GLY A 756 2.49 10.33 19.19
C GLY A 756 3.33 11.43 18.56
N SER A 757 4.46 11.09 17.92
CA SER A 757 5.41 12.05 17.36
C SER A 757 5.29 12.08 15.83
N PHE A 758 4.79 13.19 15.29
CA PHE A 758 4.74 13.37 13.84
C PHE A 758 6.13 13.41 13.22
N ASP A 759 7.09 14.01 13.90
CA ASP A 759 8.48 14.04 13.45
C ASP A 759 9.07 12.63 13.36
N THR A 760 8.88 11.79 14.39
CA THR A 760 9.36 10.40 14.36
C THR A 760 8.73 9.60 13.22
N ALA A 761 7.43 9.80 12.96
CA ALA A 761 6.73 9.18 11.84
C ALA A 761 7.27 9.63 10.47
N VAL A 762 7.65 10.90 10.34
CA VAL A 762 8.22 11.47 9.11
C VAL A 762 9.67 11.00 8.92
N GLN A 763 10.49 11.04 9.97
CA GLN A 763 11.89 10.58 9.91
C GLN A 763 11.99 9.09 9.60
N SER A 764 11.13 8.25 10.20
CA SER A 764 11.04 6.83 9.85
C SER A 764 10.74 6.61 8.36
N ALA A 765 9.88 7.44 7.77
CA ALA A 765 9.58 7.38 6.34
C ALA A 765 10.78 7.81 5.49
N LEU A 766 11.49 8.87 5.86
CA LEU A 766 12.70 9.33 5.17
C LEU A 766 13.83 8.29 5.23
N GLU A 767 14.00 7.63 6.37
CA GLU A 767 14.95 6.52 6.52
C GLU A 767 14.62 5.36 5.59
N GLN A 768 13.35 4.93 5.56
CA GLN A 768 12.89 3.85 4.69
C GLN A 768 13.06 4.16 3.18
N THR A 769 13.00 5.44 2.80
CA THR A 769 13.22 5.88 1.41
C THR A 769 14.67 6.25 1.09
N GLY A 770 15.62 6.04 2.00
CA GLY A 770 17.04 6.35 1.79
C GLY A 770 17.37 7.84 1.81
N GLN A 771 16.50 8.64 2.43
CA GLN A 771 16.55 10.10 2.56
C GLN A 771 16.78 10.53 4.02
N SER A 772 17.40 9.66 4.82
CA SER A 772 17.64 9.90 6.25
C SER A 772 18.39 11.22 6.48
N GLY A 773 17.88 12.03 7.40
CA GLY A 773 18.46 13.34 7.74
C GLY A 773 18.05 14.50 6.83
N ASP A 774 17.26 14.24 5.77
CA ASP A 774 16.70 15.30 4.94
C ASP A 774 15.69 16.16 5.73
N SER A 775 15.58 17.44 5.36
CA SER A 775 14.66 18.38 6.01
C SER A 775 13.26 18.33 5.39
N TYR A 776 12.26 18.65 6.20
CA TYR A 776 10.89 18.79 5.76
C TYR A 776 10.22 20.01 6.39
N SER A 777 9.17 20.45 5.71
CA SER A 777 8.23 21.46 6.19
C SER A 777 6.83 20.87 6.27
N VAL A 778 5.99 21.42 7.14
CA VAL A 778 4.58 21.04 7.24
C VAL A 778 3.75 22.03 6.44
N LYS A 779 2.93 21.54 5.50
CA LYS A 779 2.01 22.36 4.72
C LYS A 779 0.57 21.87 4.87
N MET A 780 -0.37 22.80 4.74
CA MET A 780 -1.78 22.46 4.61
C MET A 780 -2.04 21.84 3.24
N VAL A 781 -2.72 20.70 3.25
CA VAL A 781 -3.22 19.99 2.07
C VAL A 781 -4.74 19.90 2.14
N HIS A 782 -5.36 19.81 0.99
CA HIS A 782 -6.81 19.83 0.80
C HIS A 782 -7.23 18.76 -0.22
N THR A 783 -8.45 18.22 -0.14
CA THR A 783 -9.03 17.38 -1.19
C THR A 783 -10.54 17.54 -1.27
N PHE A 784 -11.07 17.54 -2.50
CA PHE A 784 -12.49 17.34 -2.75
C PHE A 784 -12.82 15.85 -2.78
N GLN A 785 -14.06 15.51 -2.40
CA GLN A 785 -14.62 14.17 -2.49
C GLN A 785 -16.08 14.27 -2.94
N THR A 786 -16.44 13.57 -4.01
CA THR A 786 -17.82 13.53 -4.51
C THR A 786 -18.76 12.86 -3.52
N LEU A 787 -19.92 13.47 -3.28
CA LEU A 787 -21.01 12.87 -2.51
C LEU A 787 -22.02 12.22 -3.47
N ASN A 788 -22.25 10.93 -3.30
CA ASN A 788 -23.09 10.12 -4.20
C ASN A 788 -24.19 9.33 -3.47
N HIS A 789 -24.06 9.16 -2.16
CA HIS A 789 -25.04 8.50 -1.30
C HIS A 789 -25.69 9.50 -0.35
N GLY A 790 -26.69 9.04 0.40
CA GLY A 790 -27.43 9.87 1.32
C GLY A 790 -28.54 10.66 0.61
N VAL A 791 -29.11 10.09 -0.46
CA VAL A 791 -30.22 10.72 -1.18
C VAL A 791 -31.47 10.70 -0.31
N GLU A 792 -32.06 11.86 -0.05
CA GLU A 792 -33.27 11.98 0.78
C GLU A 792 -34.55 11.80 -0.03
N ASP A 793 -35.67 11.66 0.69
CA ASP A 793 -37.00 11.78 0.11
C ASP A 793 -37.14 13.09 -0.70
N SER A 794 -37.92 13.03 -1.78
CA SER A 794 -38.12 14.14 -2.72
C SER A 794 -38.57 15.45 -2.04
N SER A 795 -39.27 15.39 -0.90
CA SER A 795 -39.70 16.56 -0.14
C SER A 795 -38.56 17.34 0.52
N ALA A 796 -37.38 16.75 0.66
CA ALA A 796 -36.19 17.39 1.22
C ALA A 796 -35.26 17.98 0.15
N ALA A 797 -35.56 17.79 -1.14
CA ALA A 797 -34.74 18.29 -2.22
C ALA A 797 -34.59 19.82 -2.18
N LEU A 798 -33.44 20.34 -2.58
CA LEU A 798 -33.19 21.78 -2.60
C LEU A 798 -34.22 22.51 -3.49
N GLU A 799 -34.82 23.55 -2.93
CA GLU A 799 -35.72 24.44 -3.65
C GLU A 799 -34.97 25.59 -4.34
N CYS A 800 -35.67 26.34 -5.20
CA CYS A 800 -35.09 27.39 -6.03
C CYS A 800 -34.26 28.43 -5.26
N GLY A 801 -34.72 28.84 -4.06
CA GLY A 801 -34.05 29.83 -3.22
C GLY A 801 -32.67 29.41 -2.69
N ALA A 802 -32.41 28.10 -2.62
CA ALA A 802 -31.11 27.57 -2.25
C ALA A 802 -30.01 27.90 -3.27
N CYS A 803 -30.37 28.17 -4.53
CA CYS A 803 -29.42 28.51 -5.60
C CYS A 803 -29.59 29.95 -6.11
N HIS A 804 -30.83 30.47 -6.08
CA HIS A 804 -31.17 31.77 -6.63
C HIS A 804 -31.57 32.73 -5.50
N ALA A 805 -30.67 33.64 -5.15
CA ALA A 805 -30.86 34.60 -4.05
C ALA A 805 -32.15 35.44 -4.14
N SER A 806 -32.71 35.61 -5.33
CA SER A 806 -33.96 36.35 -5.56
C SER A 806 -35.25 35.52 -5.37
N LEU A 807 -35.13 34.22 -5.11
CA LEU A 807 -36.26 33.28 -5.01
C LEU A 807 -36.39 32.74 -3.57
N SER A 808 -37.57 32.22 -3.23
CA SER A 808 -37.82 31.55 -1.96
C SER A 808 -37.39 30.08 -2.01
N GLY A 809 -37.08 29.49 -0.84
CA GLY A 809 -36.85 28.05 -0.71
C GLY A 809 -35.52 27.68 -0.06
N GLY A 810 -35.22 28.26 1.10
CA GLY A 810 -34.03 27.93 1.90
C GLY A 810 -32.90 28.96 1.83
N PRO A 811 -31.86 28.79 2.67
CA PRO A 811 -30.68 29.65 2.65
C PRO A 811 -29.92 29.43 1.34
N LEU A 812 -29.38 30.52 0.79
CA LEU A 812 -28.51 30.47 -0.39
C LEU A 812 -27.28 29.61 -0.09
N ARG A 813 -26.96 28.68 -0.99
CA ARG A 813 -25.90 27.67 -0.80
C ARG A 813 -24.77 27.74 -1.82
N MET A 814 -24.90 28.54 -2.87
CA MET A 814 -23.89 28.66 -3.93
C MET A 814 -23.84 30.08 -4.46
N ASP A 815 -22.63 30.54 -4.78
CA ASP A 815 -22.44 31.75 -5.56
C ASP A 815 -22.37 31.41 -7.05
N LEU A 816 -23.50 31.60 -7.74
CA LEU A 816 -23.56 31.34 -9.18
C LEU A 816 -22.61 32.27 -9.96
N ALA A 817 -22.45 33.52 -9.53
CA ALA A 817 -21.77 34.54 -10.30
C ALA A 817 -20.24 34.39 -10.21
N ASN A 818 -19.72 34.30 -8.97
CA ASN A 818 -18.30 34.30 -8.70
C ASN A 818 -17.72 32.87 -8.76
N ASP A 819 -18.24 31.96 -7.94
CA ASP A 819 -17.64 30.63 -7.76
C ASP A 819 -17.94 29.68 -8.92
N LEU A 820 -19.10 29.85 -9.57
CA LEU A 820 -19.56 28.97 -10.64
C LEU A 820 -19.50 29.59 -12.04
N GLY A 821 -18.97 30.81 -12.16
CA GLY A 821 -18.66 31.45 -13.44
C GLY A 821 -19.87 31.97 -14.24
N TYR A 822 -21.05 32.13 -13.64
CA TYR A 822 -22.21 32.72 -14.31
C TYR A 822 -22.20 34.27 -14.33
N GLY A 823 -21.15 34.89 -13.80
CA GLY A 823 -20.96 36.35 -13.80
C GLY A 823 -21.05 36.98 -15.20
N MET A 824 -21.43 38.26 -15.24
CA MET A 824 -21.34 39.08 -16.45
C MET A 824 -19.93 39.64 -16.61
N LYS A 825 -19.51 39.95 -17.84
CA LYS A 825 -18.16 40.51 -18.14
C LYS A 825 -17.91 41.90 -17.54
N GLY A 826 -18.96 42.56 -17.06
CA GLY A 826 -18.93 43.91 -16.53
C GLY A 826 -20.21 44.19 -15.76
N ASN A 827 -20.37 45.44 -15.29
CA ASN A 827 -21.61 45.81 -14.61
C ASN A 827 -22.80 45.79 -15.58
N GLU A 828 -24.01 45.60 -15.04
CA GLU A 828 -25.23 45.42 -15.83
C GLU A 828 -25.46 46.55 -16.84
N ALA A 829 -25.17 47.80 -16.45
CA ALA A 829 -25.40 48.97 -17.30
C ALA A 829 -24.46 49.00 -18.51
N GLU A 830 -23.18 48.68 -18.32
CA GLU A 830 -22.19 48.60 -19.39
C GLU A 830 -22.55 47.48 -20.37
N VAL A 831 -22.84 46.29 -19.87
CA VAL A 831 -23.17 45.13 -20.71
C VAL A 831 -24.48 45.34 -21.48
N CYS A 832 -25.49 45.92 -20.84
CA CYS A 832 -26.80 46.12 -21.50
C CYS A 832 -26.80 47.22 -22.56
N THR A 833 -25.83 48.15 -22.54
CA THR A 833 -25.77 49.27 -23.50
C THR A 833 -24.79 49.04 -24.65
N GLN A 834 -24.11 47.88 -24.68
CA GLN A 834 -23.09 47.58 -25.69
C GLN A 834 -23.61 47.40 -27.12
N CYS A 835 -24.91 47.11 -27.30
CA CYS A 835 -25.51 46.85 -28.61
C CYS A 835 -26.48 47.95 -29.06
N HIS A 836 -27.26 48.49 -28.13
CA HIS A 836 -28.27 49.50 -28.41
C HIS A 836 -28.52 50.37 -27.17
N GLU A 837 -29.08 51.56 -27.38
CA GLU A 837 -29.50 52.45 -26.28
C GLU A 837 -30.63 51.84 -25.43
N ASN A 838 -30.86 52.38 -24.23
CA ASN A 838 -31.91 51.89 -23.33
C ASN A 838 -33.30 52.07 -23.97
N LYS A 839 -34.01 50.96 -24.21
CA LYS A 839 -35.35 50.92 -24.84
C LYS A 839 -36.52 50.94 -23.84
N GLY A 840 -36.31 51.18 -22.53
CA GLY A 840 -37.39 51.39 -21.54
C GLY A 840 -37.21 50.67 -20.19
N SER A 841 -38.30 50.56 -19.42
CA SER A 841 -38.30 50.11 -18.01
C SER A 841 -38.56 48.61 -17.79
N MET A 842 -38.02 47.73 -18.64
CA MET A 842 -38.10 46.28 -18.40
C MET A 842 -37.14 45.86 -17.29
N SER A 843 -37.54 44.89 -16.46
CA SER A 843 -36.61 44.27 -15.50
C SER A 843 -35.52 43.50 -16.24
N PHE A 844 -34.34 43.38 -15.62
CA PHE A 844 -33.22 42.59 -16.15
C PHE A 844 -33.67 41.21 -16.64
N THR A 845 -34.45 40.47 -15.84
CA THR A 845 -34.96 39.14 -16.19
C THR A 845 -35.74 39.16 -17.52
N LYS A 846 -36.61 40.16 -17.75
CA LYS A 846 -37.38 40.25 -18.99
C LYS A 846 -36.49 40.58 -20.19
N VAL A 847 -35.50 41.45 -20.01
CA VAL A 847 -34.53 41.78 -21.06
C VAL A 847 -33.69 40.55 -21.41
N HIS A 848 -33.14 39.88 -20.38
CA HIS A 848 -32.34 38.67 -20.53
C HIS A 848 -33.13 37.56 -21.23
N GLU A 849 -34.38 37.31 -20.82
CA GLU A 849 -35.25 36.34 -21.51
C GLU A 849 -35.49 36.71 -22.97
N LYS A 850 -35.75 37.97 -23.28
CA LYS A 850 -35.96 38.41 -24.67
C LYS A 850 -34.71 38.21 -25.53
N HIS A 851 -33.54 38.56 -25.04
CA HIS A 851 -32.29 38.39 -25.78
C HIS A 851 -31.95 36.93 -26.01
N VAL A 852 -32.10 36.08 -25.00
CA VAL A 852 -31.71 34.68 -25.09
C VAL A 852 -32.79 33.81 -25.76
N LYS A 853 -34.08 34.00 -25.44
CA LYS A 853 -35.18 33.15 -25.95
C LYS A 853 -35.74 33.64 -27.28
N ASP A 854 -35.96 34.95 -27.44
CA ASP A 854 -36.65 35.49 -28.61
C ASP A 854 -35.66 35.86 -29.72
N LYS A 855 -34.55 36.50 -29.38
CA LYS A 855 -33.52 36.91 -30.33
C LYS A 855 -32.44 35.86 -30.56
N GLY A 856 -32.31 34.87 -29.65
CA GLY A 856 -31.34 33.79 -29.79
C GLY A 856 -29.88 34.25 -29.69
N ILE A 857 -29.61 35.27 -28.87
CA ILE A 857 -28.26 35.81 -28.64
C ILE A 857 -27.49 34.85 -27.72
N ASP A 858 -26.25 34.52 -28.08
CA ASP A 858 -25.40 33.64 -27.27
C ASP A 858 -24.91 34.31 -25.97
N CYS A 859 -24.76 33.50 -24.93
CA CYS A 859 -24.34 33.94 -23.60
C CYS A 859 -22.99 34.67 -23.61
N SER A 860 -22.08 34.33 -24.53
CA SER A 860 -20.75 34.95 -24.64
C SER A 860 -20.78 36.44 -24.98
N THR A 861 -21.95 36.94 -25.39
CA THR A 861 -22.18 38.37 -25.62
C THR A 861 -22.17 39.16 -24.31
N CYS A 862 -22.68 38.59 -23.22
CA CYS A 862 -22.84 39.29 -21.93
C CYS A 862 -22.00 38.66 -20.79
N HIS A 863 -21.65 37.38 -20.93
CA HIS A 863 -20.92 36.57 -19.95
C HIS A 863 -19.61 36.06 -20.51
N GLU A 864 -18.71 35.61 -19.63
CA GLU A 864 -17.44 34.99 -20.05
C GLU A 864 -17.59 33.57 -20.62
N PHE A 865 -18.81 33.04 -20.67
CA PHE A 865 -19.11 31.70 -21.19
C PHE A 865 -20.08 31.73 -22.37
N SER A 866 -19.96 30.75 -23.26
CA SER A 866 -20.89 30.51 -24.39
C SER A 866 -21.77 29.29 -24.12
N ARG A 867 -22.89 29.16 -24.85
CA ARG A 867 -23.80 28.00 -24.74
C ARG A 867 -24.18 27.48 -26.15
N PRO A 868 -23.20 26.96 -26.91
CA PRO A 868 -23.40 26.55 -28.30
C PRO A 868 -24.43 25.43 -28.43
N GLU A 869 -24.59 24.57 -27.42
CA GLU A 869 -25.56 23.48 -27.39
C GLU A 869 -27.02 23.97 -27.39
N ARG A 870 -27.24 25.26 -27.10
CA ARG A 870 -28.57 25.90 -27.19
C ARG A 870 -28.87 26.46 -28.58
N GLY A 871 -27.95 26.36 -29.53
CA GLY A 871 -28.11 26.86 -30.90
C GLY A 871 -28.20 28.39 -30.99
N LEU A 872 -27.58 29.09 -30.05
CA LEU A 872 -27.58 30.56 -29.98
C LEU A 872 -26.53 31.16 -30.93
N ASN A 873 -26.73 32.41 -31.34
CA ASN A 873 -25.87 33.11 -32.28
C ASN A 873 -24.94 34.09 -31.54
N ALA A 874 -23.63 33.87 -31.66
CA ALA A 874 -22.60 34.74 -31.10
C ALA A 874 -22.30 36.00 -31.95
N ASN A 875 -22.82 36.08 -33.18
CA ASN A 875 -22.59 37.22 -34.06
C ASN A 875 -23.58 38.36 -33.77
N VAL A 876 -23.18 39.26 -32.88
CA VAL A 876 -23.94 40.43 -32.44
C VAL A 876 -24.30 41.38 -33.59
N ALA A 877 -23.45 41.49 -34.62
CA ALA A 877 -23.66 42.41 -35.74
C ALA A 877 -24.98 42.14 -36.50
N LYS A 878 -25.50 40.92 -36.42
CA LYS A 878 -26.78 40.54 -37.03
C LYS A 878 -28.00 41.12 -36.30
N PHE A 879 -27.84 41.61 -35.08
CA PHE A 879 -28.92 42.04 -34.19
C PHE A 879 -28.95 43.55 -33.92
N VAL A 880 -27.95 44.30 -34.41
CA VAL A 880 -27.84 45.76 -34.24
C VAL A 880 -28.72 46.52 -35.27
N GLU A 881 -29.17 45.86 -36.33
CA GLU A 881 -30.02 46.45 -37.38
C GLU A 881 -31.55 46.36 -37.09
N ASP A 882 -31.95 45.80 -35.94
CA ASP A 882 -33.34 45.45 -35.56
C ASP A 882 -33.71 45.99 -34.15
#